data_AF-A0A9Q0I712-F1
#
_entry.id   AF-A0A9Q0I712-F1
#
_cell.length_a   1.000
_cell.length_b   1.000
_cell.length_c   1.000
_cell.angle_alpha   90.00
_cell.angle_beta   90.00
_cell.angle_gamma   90.00
#
_symmetry.space_group_name_H-M   'P 1'
#
loop_
_entity.id
_entity.type
_entity.pdbx_description
1 polymer ?
#
loop_
_entity_poly.entity_id
_entity_poly.type
_entity_poly.pdbx_seq_one_letter_code
_entity_poly.pdbx_strand_id
1 'polypeptide(L)'
;MSELQLKEVREVVRKARASSAPGPSGTSYKVYKYCPKLLLRLWYILRVFWRRGRIPDQWRVAEGVWIPKEENSTQLDQFRIISLLCVEAKVFFSAVSKRLCTYLAENNYIDTSVQKGGISGMPGCLEHTGVVTQLIREARENKGNLSVLWLDLENAFGSIPHKLVQFTLTKHHVPSRCRDLIADYYSNFRMRVSSGEITSSWHNVEIGIITGCTISVTLFSLAMNMLTKSAEPECRGPRTNSGQRQPPIRAFMDDLTVMTESVPGCRWILKGLEELVEWARMRFKPAKSRSMVLRKGKVVDKFRFNIADTAIPSISEKPVKSLGKVFDCSLRDTTSIQSTCTELDGWLKSVDKSGLPGKFKAWVYQHGILPRILWPLLVYAVPISTVETLERRGVSWILIGGGQAKNRPLVPTSSRRGTVVLAASEEAAFRRAPTEQVDNERNASLAQRAAAAGDIMDGGLEVIQDGVCPPAPGESAEDRRRKLSCLAAVLQREAREDPESQVKTARVVSRREERAQLMQDLVQIRALQDRSKAEAISSMLSHAITTRHALYASLGTAEYVEFVLRNPFNAPHTVSIHSSDPELSVITSVEQWSHFKALTGTSTPLEENLFQVEEGSPEPRVYLRPRETVHIPLMYQTFVCDHSAPGLQGPGFPPSGRQRDVARKNPSNIVCAKSIKVTFKAEDGKPLAVLQVEVEPTPHLVGHSFRLYHPQHCLLKKALRIPPALGSLDGGEDEISVRCSDPEVICQTKVLAPGEPQDVYLKVPGSASPNVKMFYIMLFTDRWLACPASIWRVHVHFLERVEVSCVAGQRSMQSLVLRGTRATRRVEPSGVFALPPAGGVQELQVRVQPWRAGSRLAFVSAVDVERCRLLAAWMVCLNAHRPILSKAFEVQVPVGGGRGSTRRITYTNPYPDSRLFLLHSDRPDLLQFKEDRFQVGGGEVHTIGLRFAPSQSGGSTEISVYVNNPDERTEETFCLKVNYS
;
A
#
# COMPACT_ATOMS: atom_id res chain seq x y z
N MET A 1 -26.33 -10.05 22.91
CA MET A 1 -25.05 -10.58 22.35
C MET A 1 -25.04 -12.10 22.40
N SER A 2 -24.69 -12.76 21.29
CA SER A 2 -24.63 -14.23 21.14
C SER A 2 -23.30 -14.82 21.65
N GLU A 3 -23.11 -16.15 21.60
CA GLU A 3 -21.85 -16.80 21.96
C GLU A 3 -20.69 -16.43 21.02
N LEU A 4 -19.44 -16.52 21.51
CA LEU A 4 -18.25 -16.25 20.70
C LEU A 4 -18.10 -17.25 19.55
N GLN A 5 -17.90 -16.75 18.34
CA GLN A 5 -17.62 -17.56 17.16
C GLN A 5 -16.13 -17.88 17.04
N LEU A 6 -15.81 -19.07 16.51
CA LEU A 6 -14.41 -19.48 16.30
C LEU A 6 -13.66 -18.52 15.37
N LYS A 7 -14.36 -17.93 14.39
CA LYS A 7 -13.79 -16.93 13.47
C LYS A 7 -13.27 -15.71 14.22
N GLU A 8 -14.00 -15.22 15.22
CA GLU A 8 -13.60 -14.06 16.02
C GLU A 8 -12.35 -14.35 16.84
N VAL A 9 -12.32 -15.52 17.50
CA VAL A 9 -11.15 -15.96 18.29
C VAL A 9 -9.92 -16.13 17.39
N ARG A 10 -10.07 -16.75 16.21
CA ARG A 10 -8.99 -16.87 15.22
C ARG A 10 -8.47 -15.51 14.77
N GLU A 11 -9.36 -14.55 14.52
CA GLU A 11 -8.96 -13.21 14.09
C GLU A 11 -8.16 -12.48 15.17
N VAL A 12 -8.58 -12.58 16.43
CA VAL A 12 -7.87 -12.01 17.59
C VAL A 12 -6.47 -12.61 17.71
N VAL A 13 -6.36 -13.94 17.72
CA VAL A 13 -5.07 -14.64 17.85
C VAL A 13 -4.16 -14.36 16.65
N ARG A 14 -4.71 -14.27 15.44
CA ARG A 14 -3.95 -13.91 14.24
C ARG A 14 -3.35 -12.50 14.35
N LYS A 15 -4.13 -11.53 14.83
CA LYS A 15 -3.71 -10.12 14.98
C LYS A 15 -2.73 -9.89 16.13
N ALA A 16 -2.79 -10.69 17.20
CA ALA A 16 -1.89 -10.56 18.33
C ALA A 16 -0.41 -10.71 17.93
N ARG A 17 0.51 -10.02 18.60
CA ARG A 17 1.96 -10.17 18.34
C ARG A 17 2.46 -11.47 18.96
N ALA A 18 3.19 -12.27 18.18
CA ALA A 18 3.71 -13.55 18.65
C ALA A 18 4.78 -13.40 19.75
N SER A 19 5.49 -12.26 19.77
CA SER A 19 6.51 -11.92 20.76
C SER A 19 5.96 -11.26 22.03
N SER A 20 4.64 -11.07 22.15
CA SER A 20 4.06 -10.50 23.37
C SER A 20 4.36 -11.39 24.59
N ALA A 21 4.83 -10.76 25.67
CA ALA A 21 5.12 -11.44 26.92
C ALA A 21 3.86 -12.12 27.51
N PRO A 22 3.99 -13.36 28.01
CA PRO A 22 2.90 -14.04 28.69
C PRO A 22 2.62 -13.40 30.06
N GLY A 23 1.42 -13.64 30.59
CA GLY A 23 1.11 -13.33 31.99
C GLY A 23 1.52 -14.46 32.94
N PRO A 24 0.96 -14.50 34.17
CA PRO A 24 1.28 -15.50 35.18
C PRO A 24 1.14 -16.97 34.74
N SER A 25 0.32 -17.26 33.72
CA SER A 25 0.15 -18.62 33.19
C SER A 25 1.34 -19.13 32.39
N GLY A 26 2.27 -18.27 31.97
CA GLY A 26 3.39 -18.63 31.08
C GLY A 26 2.98 -18.93 29.63
N THR A 27 1.68 -19.05 29.32
CA THR A 27 1.19 -19.34 27.97
C THR A 27 1.38 -18.14 27.04
N SER A 28 2.12 -18.34 25.94
CA SER A 28 2.28 -17.33 24.88
C SER A 28 1.23 -17.45 23.76
N TYR A 29 0.97 -16.35 23.04
CA TYR A 29 0.19 -16.36 21.80
C TYR A 29 0.75 -17.32 20.74
N LYS A 30 2.05 -17.67 20.79
CA LYS A 30 2.67 -18.66 19.89
C LYS A 30 1.92 -20.00 19.93
N VAL A 31 1.51 -20.45 21.12
CA VAL A 31 0.78 -21.71 21.31
C VAL A 31 -0.51 -21.71 20.49
N TYR A 32 -1.31 -20.64 20.59
CA TYR A 32 -2.58 -20.55 19.89
C TYR A 32 -2.45 -20.22 18.40
N LYS A 33 -1.34 -19.59 17.97
CA LYS A 33 -1.07 -19.31 16.56
C LYS A 33 -0.63 -20.57 15.80
N TYR A 34 0.24 -21.38 16.40
CA TYR A 34 0.88 -22.51 15.72
C TYR A 34 0.24 -23.87 16.04
N CYS A 35 -0.64 -23.94 17.05
CA CYS A 35 -1.37 -25.18 17.38
C CYS A 35 -2.90 -25.01 17.20
N PRO A 36 -3.46 -25.23 15.99
CA PRO A 36 -4.89 -25.03 15.71
C PRO A 36 -5.84 -25.86 16.58
N LYS A 37 -5.42 -27.07 16.98
CA LYS A 37 -6.21 -27.95 17.87
C LYS A 37 -6.36 -27.34 19.27
N LEU A 38 -5.30 -26.71 19.80
CA LEU A 38 -5.35 -26.02 21.10
C LEU A 38 -6.19 -24.74 21.01
N LEU A 39 -6.11 -24.00 19.90
CA LEU A 39 -6.99 -22.86 19.66
C LEU A 39 -8.47 -23.27 19.62
N LEU A 40 -8.79 -24.39 18.98
CA LEU A 40 -10.14 -24.94 18.97
C LEU A 40 -10.60 -25.33 20.39
N ARG A 41 -9.74 -25.97 21.18
CA ARG A 41 -10.02 -26.32 22.58
C ARG A 41 -10.26 -25.08 23.43
N LEU A 42 -9.42 -24.05 23.29
CA LEU A 42 -9.60 -22.76 23.95
C LEU A 42 -10.97 -22.17 23.60
N TRP A 43 -11.34 -22.13 22.31
CA TRP A 43 -12.64 -21.61 21.89
C TRP A 43 -13.83 -22.33 22.57
N TYR A 44 -13.79 -23.66 22.71
CA TYR A 44 -14.82 -24.39 23.46
C TYR A 44 -14.90 -23.93 24.92
N ILE A 45 -13.76 -23.74 25.58
CA ILE A 45 -13.68 -23.25 26.97
C ILE A 45 -14.25 -21.83 27.08
N LEU A 46 -13.89 -20.93 26.15
CA LEU A 46 -14.40 -19.56 26.11
C LEU A 46 -15.93 -19.50 26.02
N ARG A 47 -16.55 -20.43 25.26
CA ARG A 47 -18.02 -20.53 25.19
C ARG A 47 -18.64 -20.96 26.51
N VAL A 48 -17.99 -21.87 27.25
CA VAL A 48 -18.46 -22.28 28.57
C VAL A 48 -18.45 -21.11 29.54
N PHE A 49 -17.38 -20.31 29.56
CA PHE A 49 -17.33 -19.09 30.39
C PHE A 49 -18.41 -18.09 30.02
N TRP A 50 -18.64 -17.87 28.72
CA TRP A 50 -19.73 -17.01 28.25
C TRP A 50 -21.12 -17.50 28.69
N ARG A 51 -21.38 -18.81 28.61
CA ARG A 51 -22.67 -19.41 29.01
C ARG A 51 -22.90 -19.33 30.51
N ARG A 52 -21.87 -19.65 31.31
CA ARG A 52 -21.95 -19.66 32.77
C ARG A 52 -21.94 -18.26 33.38
N GLY A 53 -21.46 -17.25 32.65
CA GLY A 53 -21.38 -15.88 33.15
C GLY A 53 -20.32 -15.70 34.24
N ARG A 54 -19.30 -16.57 34.28
CA ARG A 54 -18.26 -16.56 35.32
C ARG A 54 -16.86 -16.73 34.71
N ILE A 55 -15.94 -15.88 35.13
CA ILE A 55 -14.54 -15.85 34.74
C ILE A 55 -13.71 -16.68 35.73
N PRO A 56 -12.71 -17.46 35.27
CA PRO A 56 -11.84 -18.21 36.18
C PRO A 56 -10.93 -17.27 37.00
N ASP A 57 -10.64 -17.67 38.25
CA ASP A 57 -9.79 -16.89 39.18
C ASP A 57 -8.41 -16.59 38.62
N GLN A 58 -7.87 -17.50 37.80
CA GLN A 58 -6.57 -17.37 37.14
C GLN A 58 -6.51 -16.18 36.15
N TRP A 59 -7.66 -15.65 35.72
CA TRP A 59 -7.71 -14.48 34.85
C TRP A 59 -7.78 -13.17 35.64
N ARG A 60 -8.09 -13.25 36.95
CA ARG A 60 -8.20 -12.10 37.87
C ARG A 60 -6.88 -11.78 38.58
N VAL A 61 -5.76 -12.15 37.97
CA VAL A 61 -4.41 -11.90 38.49
C VAL A 61 -3.52 -11.30 37.41
N ALA A 62 -2.63 -10.39 37.81
CA ALA A 62 -1.63 -9.80 36.92
C ALA A 62 -0.26 -9.63 37.59
N GLU A 63 0.81 -9.76 36.79
CA GLU A 63 2.13 -9.24 37.15
C GLU A 63 2.28 -7.81 36.64
N GLY A 64 2.50 -6.86 37.54
CA GLY A 64 2.85 -5.49 37.19
C GLY A 64 4.33 -5.37 36.86
N VAL A 65 4.62 -4.70 35.74
CA VAL A 65 5.97 -4.33 35.31
C VAL A 65 6.07 -2.82 35.23
N TRP A 66 7.11 -2.26 35.85
CA TRP A 66 7.41 -0.84 35.77
C TRP A 66 8.08 -0.50 34.44
N ILE A 67 7.52 0.48 33.73
CA ILE A 67 8.11 1.03 32.52
C ILE A 67 8.44 2.51 32.76
N PRO A 68 9.69 2.95 32.59
CA PRO A 68 10.06 4.35 32.75
C PRO A 68 9.34 5.21 31.70
N LYS A 69 8.81 6.36 32.12
CA LYS A 69 8.23 7.35 31.19
C LYS A 69 9.32 8.14 30.48
N GLU A 70 10.44 8.35 31.15
CA GLU A 70 11.57 9.17 30.70
C GLU A 70 12.90 8.44 30.96
N GLU A 71 13.92 8.77 30.17
CA GLU A 71 15.28 8.26 30.41
C GLU A 71 15.78 8.77 31.77
N ASN A 72 16.43 7.90 32.56
CA ASN A 72 16.91 8.18 33.93
C ASN A 72 15.81 8.43 34.99
N SER A 73 14.63 7.81 34.83
CA SER A 73 13.58 7.84 35.86
C SER A 73 14.07 7.24 37.19
N THR A 74 13.90 7.97 38.29
CA THR A 74 14.27 7.55 39.67
C THR A 74 13.11 7.54 40.64
N GLN A 75 12.06 8.34 40.39
CA GLN A 75 10.89 8.47 41.27
C GLN A 75 9.73 7.59 40.78
N LEU A 76 8.90 7.09 41.70
CA LEU A 76 7.78 6.17 41.37
C LEU A 76 6.77 6.78 40.39
N ASP A 77 6.50 8.08 40.47
CA ASP A 77 5.57 8.79 39.60
C ASP A 77 6.11 8.96 38.16
N GLN A 78 7.41 8.73 37.95
CA GLN A 78 8.06 8.69 36.64
C GLN A 78 7.92 7.33 35.95
N PHE A 79 7.36 6.32 36.62
CA PHE A 79 7.09 5.02 36.01
C PHE A 79 5.59 4.83 35.70
N ARG A 80 5.30 3.97 34.74
CA ARG A 80 3.96 3.45 34.44
C ARG A 80 3.97 1.95 34.70
N ILE A 81 2.99 1.46 35.46
CA ILE A 81 2.78 0.02 35.62
C ILE A 81 2.05 -0.52 34.38
N ILE A 82 2.56 -1.60 33.79
CA ILE A 82 1.85 -2.42 32.81
C ILE A 82 1.56 -3.80 33.41
N SER A 83 0.30 -4.21 33.35
CA SER A 83 -0.15 -5.51 33.82
C SER A 83 0.02 -6.59 32.74
N LEU A 84 0.86 -7.59 33.02
CA LEU A 84 0.97 -8.82 32.26
C LEU A 84 -0.17 -9.77 32.65
N LEU A 85 -1.15 -9.89 31.76
CA LEU A 85 -2.33 -10.74 31.95
C LEU A 85 -2.19 -12.05 31.17
N CYS A 86 -2.88 -13.08 31.66
CA CYS A 86 -3.04 -14.35 30.96
C CYS A 86 -3.55 -14.13 29.53
N VAL A 87 -2.99 -14.88 28.57
CA VAL A 87 -3.26 -14.70 27.13
C VAL A 87 -4.69 -15.09 26.79
N GLU A 88 -5.21 -16.13 27.45
CA GLU A 88 -6.54 -16.65 27.29
C GLU A 88 -7.60 -15.59 27.65
N ALA A 89 -7.37 -14.86 28.74
CA ALA A 89 -8.18 -13.72 29.15
C ALA A 89 -8.13 -12.59 28.11
N LYS A 90 -6.93 -12.23 27.64
CA LYS A 90 -6.75 -11.21 26.59
C LYS A 90 -7.48 -11.59 25.31
N VAL A 91 -7.43 -12.87 24.90
CA VAL A 91 -8.15 -13.37 23.72
C VAL A 91 -9.65 -13.20 23.89
N PHE A 92 -10.19 -13.64 25.03
CA PHE A 92 -11.62 -13.51 25.35
C PHE A 92 -12.06 -12.04 25.36
N PHE A 93 -11.40 -11.20 26.16
CA PHE A 93 -11.77 -9.80 26.31
C PHE A 93 -11.50 -8.94 25.08
N SER A 94 -10.59 -9.34 24.19
CA SER A 94 -10.44 -8.70 22.87
C SER A 94 -11.65 -8.97 21.97
N ALA A 95 -12.17 -10.19 21.96
CA ALA A 95 -13.37 -10.52 21.20
C ALA A 95 -14.60 -9.82 21.79
N VAL A 96 -14.73 -9.79 23.12
CA VAL A 96 -15.82 -9.08 23.81
C VAL A 96 -15.71 -7.57 23.58
N SER A 97 -14.52 -6.98 23.68
CA SER A 97 -14.27 -5.56 23.40
C SER A 97 -14.67 -5.20 21.97
N LYS A 98 -14.29 -6.01 20.96
CA LYS A 98 -14.69 -5.78 19.57
C LYS A 98 -16.21 -5.76 19.40
N ARG A 99 -16.92 -6.69 20.03
CA ARG A 99 -18.39 -6.75 20.03
C ARG A 99 -19.01 -5.54 20.74
N LEU A 100 -18.45 -5.16 21.88
CA LEU A 100 -18.89 -3.99 22.64
C LEU A 100 -18.72 -2.71 21.83
N CYS A 101 -17.56 -2.48 21.21
CA CYS A 101 -17.35 -1.33 20.33
C CYS A 101 -18.33 -1.32 19.14
N THR A 102 -18.59 -2.48 18.54
CA THR A 102 -19.55 -2.60 17.42
C THR A 102 -20.96 -2.23 17.89
N TYR A 103 -21.41 -2.79 19.02
CA TYR A 103 -22.69 -2.44 19.63
C TYR A 103 -22.81 -0.95 19.95
N LEU A 104 -21.77 -0.36 20.57
CA LEU A 104 -21.78 1.06 20.95
C LEU A 104 -21.82 1.97 19.72
N ALA A 105 -21.14 1.60 18.63
CA ALA A 105 -21.16 2.34 17.37
C ALA A 105 -22.51 2.21 16.64
N GLU A 106 -23.03 1.00 16.46
CA GLU A 106 -24.30 0.74 15.77
C GLU A 106 -25.50 1.42 16.45
N ASN A 107 -25.43 1.59 17.78
CA ASN A 107 -26.49 2.24 18.57
C ASN A 107 -26.20 3.72 18.87
N ASN A 108 -25.19 4.33 18.24
CA ASN A 108 -24.81 5.74 18.43
C ASN A 108 -24.53 6.14 19.90
N TYR A 109 -24.04 5.20 20.71
CA TYR A 109 -23.70 5.45 22.13
C TYR A 109 -22.32 6.07 22.32
N ILE A 110 -21.46 5.99 21.32
CA ILE A 110 -20.18 6.72 21.29
C ILE A 110 -20.29 7.80 20.22
N ASP A 111 -20.05 9.05 20.63
CA ASP A 111 -19.96 10.15 19.68
C ASP A 111 -18.51 10.31 19.22
N THR A 112 -18.28 9.82 18.01
CA THR A 112 -16.99 9.87 17.31
C THR A 112 -16.52 11.29 16.98
N SER A 113 -17.40 12.30 17.04
CA SER A 113 -17.00 13.70 16.90
C SER A 113 -16.31 14.24 18.15
N VAL A 114 -16.66 13.69 19.33
CA VAL A 114 -16.15 14.07 20.66
C VAL A 114 -15.03 13.14 21.08
N GLN A 115 -15.29 11.85 21.32
CA GLN A 115 -14.30 10.87 21.76
C GLN A 115 -13.74 10.09 20.56
N LYS A 116 -12.42 10.13 20.39
CA LYS A 116 -11.71 9.43 19.30
C LYS A 116 -10.66 8.43 19.77
N GLY A 117 -10.35 8.41 21.07
CA GLY A 117 -9.43 7.45 21.67
C GLY A 117 -10.06 6.06 21.80
N GLY A 118 -9.28 5.01 21.52
CA GLY A 118 -9.71 3.62 21.76
C GLY A 118 -10.79 3.08 20.80
N ILE A 119 -11.20 3.86 19.79
CA ILE A 119 -12.22 3.48 18.80
C ILE A 119 -11.55 3.07 17.49
N SER A 120 -11.98 1.96 16.91
CA SER A 120 -11.40 1.42 15.68
C SER A 120 -11.84 2.19 14.44
N GLY A 121 -10.93 2.35 13.47
CA GLY A 121 -11.26 2.82 12.12
C GLY A 121 -11.15 4.32 11.88
N MET A 122 -10.64 5.10 12.84
CA MET A 122 -10.46 6.55 12.71
C MET A 122 -9.04 7.01 13.04
N PRO A 123 -8.45 7.94 12.26
CA PRO A 123 -7.18 8.58 12.57
C PRO A 123 -7.35 9.67 13.64
N GLY A 124 -7.79 9.28 14.84
CA GLY A 124 -8.27 10.19 15.88
C GLY A 124 -7.29 11.29 16.29
N CYS A 125 -6.00 10.97 16.41
CA CYS A 125 -4.97 11.97 16.72
C CYS A 125 -4.84 13.05 15.64
N LEU A 126 -4.76 12.65 14.37
CA LEU A 126 -4.58 13.58 13.26
C LEU A 126 -5.79 14.50 13.09
N GLU A 127 -7.01 13.93 13.16
CA GLU A 127 -8.21 14.74 13.05
C GLU A 127 -8.37 15.71 14.22
N HIS A 128 -8.08 15.28 15.44
CA HIS A 128 -8.21 16.14 16.62
C HIS A 128 -7.22 17.30 16.54
N THR A 129 -5.93 17.01 16.35
CA THR A 129 -4.89 18.02 16.23
C THR A 129 -5.09 18.91 15.00
N GLY A 130 -5.56 18.36 13.89
CA GLY A 130 -5.86 19.10 12.66
C GLY A 130 -6.96 20.14 12.87
N VAL A 131 -8.07 19.77 13.52
CA VAL A 131 -9.17 20.70 13.82
C VAL A 131 -8.70 21.82 14.76
N VAL A 132 -7.97 21.51 15.82
CA VAL A 132 -7.43 22.52 16.75
C VAL A 132 -6.51 23.48 15.99
N THR A 133 -5.59 22.96 15.18
CA THR A 133 -4.66 23.76 14.38
C THR A 133 -5.39 24.65 13.37
N GLN A 134 -6.41 24.12 12.71
CA GLN A 134 -7.23 24.86 11.77
C GLN A 134 -7.97 26.02 12.45
N LEU A 135 -8.65 25.77 13.58
CA LEU A 135 -9.37 26.81 14.32
C LEU A 135 -8.44 27.92 14.81
N ILE A 136 -7.25 27.56 15.28
CA ILE A 136 -6.22 28.53 15.67
C ILE A 136 -5.81 29.39 14.47
N ARG A 137 -5.53 28.77 13.32
CA ARG A 137 -5.14 29.48 12.09
C ARG A 137 -6.24 30.43 11.63
N GLU A 138 -7.47 29.97 11.53
CA GLU A 138 -8.62 30.77 11.11
C GLU A 138 -8.87 31.95 12.06
N ALA A 139 -8.79 31.74 13.37
CA ALA A 139 -8.92 32.81 14.36
C ALA A 139 -7.81 33.86 14.23
N ARG A 140 -6.60 33.49 13.82
CA ARG A 140 -5.48 34.42 13.59
C ARG A 140 -5.67 35.22 12.30
N GLU A 141 -5.98 34.56 11.20
CA GLU A 141 -6.15 35.16 9.87
C GLU A 141 -7.32 36.15 9.87
N ASN A 142 -8.45 35.75 10.46
CA ASN A 142 -9.67 36.56 10.48
C ASN A 142 -9.73 37.56 11.64
N LYS A 143 -8.67 37.68 12.45
CA LYS A 143 -8.67 38.48 13.68
C LYS A 143 -9.87 38.13 14.59
N GLY A 144 -10.18 36.84 14.69
CA GLY A 144 -11.24 36.28 15.52
C GLY A 144 -10.84 36.09 16.99
N ASN A 145 -11.77 35.53 17.77
CA ASN A 145 -11.56 35.14 19.15
C ASN A 145 -11.63 33.60 19.27
N LEU A 146 -10.76 33.02 20.08
CA LEU A 146 -10.77 31.59 20.38
C LEU A 146 -10.20 31.38 21.79
N SER A 147 -10.80 30.47 22.56
CA SER A 147 -10.25 30.01 23.85
C SER A 147 -10.10 28.50 23.77
N VAL A 148 -8.92 28.01 24.15
CA VAL A 148 -8.58 26.58 24.12
C VAL A 148 -8.02 26.18 25.48
N LEU A 149 -8.52 25.07 26.03
CA LEU A 149 -7.98 24.41 27.21
C LEU A 149 -7.58 22.99 26.85
N TRP A 150 -6.34 22.62 27.19
CA TRP A 150 -5.90 21.23 27.21
C TRP A 150 -5.91 20.77 28.65
N LEU A 151 -6.73 19.78 28.98
CA LEU A 151 -6.92 19.31 30.35
C LEU A 151 -6.32 17.91 30.49
N ASP A 152 -5.56 17.72 31.56
CA ASP A 152 -4.91 16.47 31.94
C ASP A 152 -5.54 15.92 33.22
N LEU A 153 -5.83 14.62 33.27
CA LEU A 153 -6.41 13.97 34.46
C LEU A 153 -5.32 13.41 35.38
N GLU A 154 -5.51 13.54 36.69
CA GLU A 154 -4.63 12.91 37.65
C GLU A 154 -4.85 11.40 37.69
N ASN A 155 -3.79 10.64 37.38
CA ASN A 155 -3.77 9.19 37.39
C ASN A 155 -4.99 8.56 36.67
N ALA A 156 -5.34 9.04 35.48
CA ALA A 156 -6.62 8.75 34.81
C ALA A 156 -7.04 7.27 34.84
N PHE A 157 -6.14 6.36 34.45
CA PHE A 157 -6.43 4.92 34.46
C PHE A 157 -6.51 4.32 35.85
N GLY A 158 -5.74 4.83 36.82
CA GLY A 158 -5.77 4.35 38.21
C GLY A 158 -6.89 4.96 39.05
N SER A 159 -7.47 6.09 38.63
CA SER A 159 -8.46 6.84 39.42
C SER A 159 -9.92 6.55 39.06
N ILE A 160 -10.19 5.85 37.96
CA ILE A 160 -11.57 5.53 37.55
C ILE A 160 -12.23 4.48 38.47
N PRO A 161 -13.37 4.78 39.13
CA PRO A 161 -14.06 3.79 39.97
C PRO A 161 -14.74 2.68 39.17
N HIS A 162 -14.68 1.43 39.65
CA HIS A 162 -15.39 0.32 39.00
C HIS A 162 -16.91 0.53 38.98
N LYS A 163 -17.45 1.18 40.01
CA LYS A 163 -18.88 1.58 40.05
C LYS A 163 -19.24 2.52 38.90
N LEU A 164 -18.35 3.44 38.52
CA LEU A 164 -18.57 4.33 37.37
C LEU A 164 -18.62 3.55 36.07
N VAL A 165 -17.75 2.55 35.90
CA VAL A 165 -17.77 1.65 34.74
C VAL A 165 -19.09 0.88 34.68
N GLN A 166 -19.54 0.30 35.78
CA GLN A 166 -20.82 -0.43 35.85
C GLN A 166 -22.03 0.47 35.57
N PHE A 167 -22.03 1.69 36.13
CA PHE A 167 -23.04 2.71 35.87
C PHE A 167 -23.08 3.08 34.39
N THR A 168 -21.91 3.31 33.79
CA THR A 168 -21.77 3.67 32.38
C THR A 168 -22.29 2.55 31.47
N LEU A 169 -21.93 1.30 31.73
CA LEU A 169 -22.45 0.15 30.96
C LEU A 169 -23.98 0.06 31.04
N THR A 170 -24.54 0.31 32.22
CA THR A 170 -25.99 0.30 32.43
C THR A 170 -26.69 1.45 31.70
N LYS A 171 -26.12 2.66 31.76
CA LYS A 171 -26.65 3.86 31.08
C LYS A 171 -26.68 3.71 29.56
N HIS A 172 -25.74 2.97 28.97
CA HIS A 172 -25.71 2.70 27.52
C HIS A 172 -26.38 1.36 27.15
N HIS A 173 -27.25 0.85 28.02
CA HIS A 173 -28.06 -0.35 27.79
C HIS A 173 -27.24 -1.59 27.38
N VAL A 174 -25.99 -1.72 27.85
CA VAL A 174 -25.16 -2.88 27.53
C VAL A 174 -25.82 -4.14 28.12
N PRO A 175 -25.97 -5.23 27.34
CA PRO A 175 -26.64 -6.44 27.79
C PRO A 175 -26.09 -6.97 29.12
N SER A 176 -26.99 -7.37 30.04
CA SER A 176 -26.66 -7.82 31.40
C SER A 176 -25.53 -8.85 31.42
N ARG A 177 -25.61 -9.91 30.60
CA ARG A 177 -24.57 -10.94 30.52
C ARG A 177 -23.16 -10.40 30.27
N CYS A 178 -23.01 -9.37 29.42
CA CYS A 178 -21.71 -8.76 29.18
C CYS A 178 -21.26 -7.92 30.39
N ARG A 179 -22.18 -7.13 30.96
CA ARG A 179 -21.92 -6.33 32.17
C ARG A 179 -21.53 -7.20 33.36
N ASP A 180 -22.21 -8.32 33.56
CA ASP A 180 -21.99 -9.23 34.69
C ASP A 180 -20.63 -9.94 34.56
N LEU A 181 -20.24 -10.36 33.35
CA LEU A 181 -18.88 -10.89 33.09
C LEU A 181 -17.78 -9.86 33.35
N ILE A 182 -18.01 -8.59 32.97
CA ILE A 182 -17.08 -7.51 33.23
C ILE A 182 -17.01 -7.24 34.74
N ALA A 183 -18.15 -7.20 35.44
CA ALA A 183 -18.20 -7.01 36.88
C ALA A 183 -17.49 -8.15 37.62
N ASP A 184 -17.70 -9.40 37.23
CA ASP A 184 -17.02 -10.57 37.79
C ASP A 184 -15.51 -10.53 37.55
N TYR A 185 -15.06 -10.02 36.39
CA TYR A 185 -13.64 -9.85 36.11
C TYR A 185 -12.94 -8.85 37.04
N TYR A 186 -13.59 -7.72 37.36
CA TYR A 186 -13.03 -6.68 38.21
C TYR A 186 -13.24 -6.90 39.71
N SER A 187 -14.20 -7.73 40.13
CA SER A 187 -14.65 -7.86 41.53
C SER A 187 -13.57 -8.27 42.54
N ASN A 188 -12.62 -9.10 42.12
CA ASN A 188 -11.52 -9.58 42.97
C ASN A 188 -10.22 -9.63 42.17
N PHE A 189 -9.96 -8.57 41.40
CA PHE A 189 -8.76 -8.49 40.59
C PHE A 189 -7.55 -8.21 41.49
N ARG A 190 -6.53 -9.06 41.41
CA ARG A 190 -5.30 -8.96 42.19
C ARG A 190 -4.10 -8.66 41.31
N MET A 191 -3.18 -7.87 41.81
CA MET A 191 -1.94 -7.54 41.14
C MET A 191 -0.79 -7.56 42.14
N ARG A 192 0.36 -8.06 41.70
CA ARG A 192 1.64 -7.87 42.41
C ARG A 192 2.64 -7.27 41.45
N VAL A 193 3.70 -6.68 41.96
CA VAL A 193 4.71 -5.98 41.15
C VAL A 193 6.08 -6.53 41.50
N SER A 194 6.93 -6.71 40.49
CA SER A 194 8.29 -7.20 40.68
C SER A 194 9.33 -6.17 40.22
N SER A 195 10.41 -6.04 40.97
CA SER A 195 11.57 -5.20 40.65
C SER A 195 12.86 -5.93 41.02
N GLY A 196 13.63 -6.35 40.02
CA GLY A 196 14.77 -7.24 40.23
C GLY A 196 14.33 -8.55 40.87
N GLU A 197 14.92 -8.88 42.01
CA GLU A 197 14.62 -10.10 42.78
C GLU A 197 13.48 -9.92 43.79
N ILE A 198 12.97 -8.70 43.97
CA ILE A 198 11.94 -8.38 44.96
C ILE A 198 10.57 -8.39 44.29
N THR A 199 9.65 -9.19 44.82
CA THR A 199 8.25 -9.27 44.39
C THR A 199 7.33 -8.90 45.56
N SER A 200 6.38 -8.00 45.31
CA SER A 200 5.40 -7.60 46.31
C SER A 200 4.42 -8.74 46.65
N SER A 201 3.71 -8.61 47.76
CA SER A 201 2.52 -9.42 48.00
C SER A 201 1.42 -9.13 46.97
N TRP A 202 0.39 -9.97 46.92
CA TRP A 202 -0.78 -9.71 46.10
C TRP A 202 -1.62 -8.58 46.71
N HIS A 203 -1.94 -7.59 45.90
CA HIS A 203 -2.78 -6.46 46.27
C HIS A 203 -4.09 -6.49 45.48
N ASN A 204 -5.20 -6.13 46.13
CA ASN A 204 -6.48 -5.97 45.45
C ASN A 204 -6.51 -4.65 44.67
N VAL A 205 -7.02 -4.69 43.45
CA VAL A 205 -7.23 -3.51 42.61
C VAL A 205 -8.67 -3.04 42.81
N GLU A 206 -8.89 -2.18 43.80
CA GLU A 206 -10.24 -1.71 44.16
C GLU A 206 -10.73 -0.54 43.29
N ILE A 207 -9.80 0.20 42.69
CA ILE A 207 -10.05 1.35 41.83
C ILE A 207 -9.12 1.27 40.62
N GLY A 208 -9.57 1.86 39.51
CA GLY A 208 -8.83 1.92 38.27
C GLY A 208 -9.11 0.77 37.31
N ILE A 209 -8.73 0.99 36.05
CA ILE A 209 -8.71 -0.03 35.02
C ILE A 209 -7.33 -0.67 34.91
N ILE A 210 -7.30 -1.93 34.46
CA ILE A 210 -6.08 -2.72 34.37
C ILE A 210 -5.28 -2.34 33.11
N THR A 211 -4.10 -1.76 33.29
CA THR A 211 -3.26 -1.27 32.18
C THR A 211 -2.67 -2.44 31.38
N GLY A 212 -3.07 -2.57 30.12
CA GLY A 212 -2.70 -3.72 29.28
C GLY A 212 -3.79 -4.78 29.15
N CYS A 213 -4.92 -4.61 29.83
CA CYS A 213 -6.15 -5.34 29.54
C CYS A 213 -6.85 -4.74 28.33
N THR A 214 -7.35 -5.60 27.44
CA THR A 214 -7.90 -5.18 26.15
C THR A 214 -9.28 -4.55 26.26
N ILE A 215 -10.11 -4.99 27.21
CA ILE A 215 -11.44 -4.39 27.43
C ILE A 215 -11.36 -3.07 28.22
N SER A 216 -10.35 -2.90 29.06
CA SER A 216 -10.16 -1.70 29.88
C SER A 216 -10.17 -0.40 29.07
N VAL A 217 -9.50 -0.38 27.92
CA VAL A 217 -9.45 0.79 27.02
C VAL A 217 -10.84 1.20 26.54
N THR A 218 -11.66 0.22 26.13
CA THR A 218 -13.05 0.47 25.70
C THR A 218 -13.90 1.01 26.85
N LEU A 219 -13.78 0.42 28.04
CA LEU A 219 -14.55 0.81 29.22
C LEU A 219 -14.22 2.24 29.67
N PHE A 220 -12.93 2.58 29.69
CA PHE A 220 -12.48 3.92 30.01
C PHE A 220 -12.96 4.94 28.98
N SER A 221 -12.81 4.64 27.69
CA SER A 221 -13.25 5.53 26.60
C SER A 221 -14.75 5.81 26.68
N LEU A 222 -15.55 4.79 26.99
CA LEU A 222 -17.00 4.93 27.15
C LEU A 222 -17.37 5.78 28.37
N ALA A 223 -16.69 5.60 29.51
CA ALA A 223 -16.89 6.42 30.70
C ALA A 223 -16.55 7.89 30.42
N MET A 224 -15.40 8.15 29.79
CA MET A 224 -14.99 9.51 29.41
C MET A 224 -15.92 10.14 28.38
N ASN A 225 -16.40 9.38 27.38
CA ASN A 225 -17.42 9.84 26.44
C ASN A 225 -18.69 10.30 27.18
N MET A 226 -19.13 9.55 28.19
CA MET A 226 -20.30 9.89 28.99
C MET A 226 -20.12 11.19 29.78
N LEU A 227 -18.98 11.35 30.46
CA LEU A 227 -18.67 12.56 31.23
C LEU A 227 -18.57 13.79 30.32
N THR A 228 -17.85 13.67 29.19
CA THR A 228 -17.66 14.78 28.24
C THR A 228 -18.95 15.18 27.54
N LYS A 229 -19.78 14.23 27.13
CA LYS A 229 -21.13 14.48 26.60
C LYS A 229 -22.03 15.21 27.57
N SER A 230 -21.94 14.89 28.86
CA SER A 230 -22.74 15.53 29.90
C SER A 230 -22.36 17.00 30.11
N ALA A 231 -21.13 17.42 29.80
CA ALA A 231 -20.68 18.82 29.87
C ALA A 231 -20.90 19.61 28.56
N GLU A 232 -21.27 18.95 27.45
CA GLU A 232 -21.44 19.60 26.15
C GLU A 232 -22.55 20.68 26.10
N PRO A 233 -23.70 20.54 26.80
CA PRO A 233 -24.78 21.53 26.77
C PRO A 233 -24.41 22.92 27.32
N GLU A 234 -23.35 23.04 28.11
CA GLU A 234 -22.94 24.28 28.78
C GLU A 234 -22.61 25.43 27.81
N CYS A 235 -21.99 25.11 26.66
CA CYS A 235 -21.71 26.12 25.65
C CYS A 235 -21.49 25.48 24.27
N ARG A 236 -21.83 26.22 23.21
CA ARG A 236 -21.59 25.77 21.83
C ARG A 236 -20.11 25.88 21.47
N GLY A 237 -19.60 24.89 20.75
CA GLY A 237 -18.24 24.92 20.21
C GLY A 237 -18.07 25.91 19.04
N PRO A 238 -16.82 26.18 18.62
CA PRO A 238 -16.51 27.20 17.62
C PRO A 238 -16.98 26.83 16.21
N ARG A 239 -17.17 27.85 15.36
CA ARG A 239 -17.43 27.66 13.93
C ARG A 239 -16.13 27.77 13.13
N THR A 240 -16.01 26.88 12.15
CA THR A 240 -14.99 27.02 11.10
C THR A 240 -15.45 28.00 10.03
N ASN A 241 -14.53 28.49 9.20
CA ASN A 241 -14.83 29.35 8.06
C ASN A 241 -15.80 28.72 7.06
N SER A 242 -15.86 27.39 6.99
CA SER A 242 -16.84 26.65 6.18
C SER A 242 -18.28 26.72 6.70
N GLY A 243 -18.50 27.37 7.85
CA GLY A 243 -19.78 27.42 8.55
C GLY A 243 -20.06 26.18 9.43
N GLN A 244 -19.25 25.13 9.33
CA GLN A 244 -19.39 23.93 10.15
C GLN A 244 -19.06 24.23 11.62
N ARG A 245 -20.01 23.92 12.51
CA ARG A 245 -19.81 24.02 13.96
C ARG A 245 -19.08 22.78 14.48
N GLN A 246 -18.03 23.00 15.25
CA GLN A 246 -17.27 21.95 15.91
C GLN A 246 -17.82 21.70 17.32
N PRO A 247 -17.69 20.47 17.87
CA PRO A 247 -18.03 20.22 19.25
C PRO A 247 -17.12 21.05 20.18
N PRO A 248 -17.66 21.55 21.32
CA PRO A 248 -16.90 22.35 22.26
C PRO A 248 -15.84 21.55 23.01
N ILE A 249 -16.04 20.23 23.13
CA ILE A 249 -15.14 19.32 23.83
C ILE A 249 -14.73 18.23 22.83
N ARG A 250 -13.44 17.93 22.81
CA ARG A 250 -12.87 16.81 22.09
C ARG A 250 -12.00 16.01 23.04
N ALA A 251 -12.10 14.70 22.96
CA ALA A 251 -11.43 13.76 23.83
C ALA A 251 -10.65 12.73 23.03
N PHE A 252 -9.44 12.43 23.47
CA PHE A 252 -8.70 11.26 23.03
C PHE A 252 -8.26 10.49 24.27
N MET A 253 -9.01 9.44 24.62
CA MET A 253 -8.87 8.79 25.93
C MET A 253 -9.12 9.82 27.06
N ASP A 254 -8.08 10.11 27.84
CA ASP A 254 -8.02 11.07 28.94
C ASP A 254 -7.61 12.48 28.50
N ASP A 255 -6.98 12.64 27.33
CA ASP A 255 -6.60 13.94 26.80
C ASP A 255 -7.85 14.71 26.35
N LEU A 256 -8.27 15.71 27.13
CA LEU A 256 -9.41 16.56 26.81
C LEU A 256 -8.95 17.91 26.25
N THR A 257 -9.61 18.36 25.19
CA THR A 257 -9.43 19.70 24.62
C THR A 257 -10.77 20.40 24.53
N VAL A 258 -10.90 21.50 25.26
CA VAL A 258 -12.07 22.39 25.24
C VAL A 258 -11.78 23.56 24.33
N MET A 259 -12.73 23.92 23.45
CA MET A 259 -12.61 25.02 22.51
C MET A 259 -13.91 25.82 22.46
N THR A 260 -13.81 27.14 22.56
CA THR A 260 -14.95 28.06 22.42
C THR A 260 -14.53 29.39 21.77
N GLU A 261 -15.50 30.17 21.29
CA GLU A 261 -15.25 31.53 20.76
C GLU A 261 -15.19 32.60 21.87
N SER A 262 -15.55 32.24 23.11
CA SER A 262 -15.64 33.16 24.24
C SER A 262 -15.04 32.58 25.53
N VAL A 263 -14.32 33.42 26.26
CA VAL A 263 -13.75 33.08 27.58
C VAL A 263 -14.83 32.67 28.59
N PRO A 264 -15.98 33.36 28.71
CA PRO A 264 -17.06 32.92 29.61
C PRO A 264 -17.60 31.54 29.25
N GLY A 265 -17.84 31.26 27.97
CA GLY A 265 -18.29 29.94 27.53
C GLY A 265 -17.30 28.83 27.84
N CYS A 266 -16.00 29.13 27.73
CA CYS A 266 -14.94 28.20 28.11
C CYS A 266 -14.95 27.90 29.62
N ARG A 267 -15.22 28.92 30.46
CA ARG A 267 -15.35 28.76 31.92
C ARG A 267 -16.58 27.93 32.32
N TRP A 268 -17.71 28.11 31.64
CA TRP A 268 -18.92 27.30 31.90
C TRP A 268 -18.66 25.81 31.63
N ILE A 269 -18.06 25.48 30.49
CA ILE A 269 -17.68 24.09 30.18
C ILE A 269 -16.66 23.56 31.18
N LEU A 270 -15.64 24.34 31.54
CA LEU A 270 -14.62 23.92 32.51
C LEU A 270 -15.27 23.58 33.86
N LYS A 271 -16.19 24.42 34.34
CA LYS A 271 -16.91 24.21 35.59
C LYS A 271 -17.80 22.96 35.52
N GLY A 272 -18.57 22.78 34.44
CA GLY A 272 -19.39 21.57 34.26
C GLY A 272 -18.55 20.29 34.18
N LEU A 273 -17.38 20.34 33.53
CA LEU A 273 -16.42 19.24 33.52
C LEU A 273 -15.85 18.96 34.91
N GLU A 274 -15.53 20.00 35.68
CA GLU A 274 -15.02 19.87 37.06
C GLU A 274 -16.04 19.17 37.96
N GLU A 275 -17.30 19.63 37.95
CA GLU A 275 -18.40 19.02 38.74
C GLU A 275 -18.63 17.55 38.36
N LEU A 276 -18.62 17.23 37.06
CA LEU A 276 -18.82 15.85 36.58
C LEU A 276 -17.64 14.93 36.89
N VAL A 277 -16.41 15.44 36.76
CA VAL A 277 -15.18 14.69 37.09
C VAL A 277 -15.07 14.46 38.60
N GLU A 278 -15.45 15.44 39.41
CA GLU A 278 -15.54 15.30 40.87
C GLU A 278 -16.64 14.31 41.27
N TRP A 279 -17.82 14.38 40.66
CA TRP A 279 -18.89 13.39 40.85
C TRP A 279 -18.42 11.97 40.49
N ALA A 280 -17.62 11.84 39.43
CA ALA A 280 -16.96 10.60 39.02
C ALA A 280 -15.82 10.16 39.98
N ARG A 281 -15.51 10.93 41.03
CA ARG A 281 -14.40 10.75 41.98
C ARG A 281 -13.02 10.76 41.32
N MET A 282 -12.89 11.49 40.22
CA MET A 282 -11.65 11.73 39.50
C MET A 282 -11.25 13.20 39.67
N ARG A 283 -10.03 13.57 39.26
CA ARG A 283 -9.54 14.96 39.38
C ARG A 283 -8.72 15.34 38.16
N PHE A 284 -8.80 16.61 37.77
CA PHE A 284 -7.86 17.20 36.83
C PHE A 284 -6.55 17.53 37.53
N LYS A 285 -5.46 17.60 36.75
CA LYS A 285 -4.11 17.99 37.21
C LYS A 285 -3.75 19.37 36.65
N PRO A 286 -4.05 20.48 37.37
CA PRO A 286 -3.89 21.84 36.84
C PRO A 286 -2.46 22.15 36.37
N ALA A 287 -1.45 21.62 37.06
CA ALA A 287 -0.04 21.78 36.71
C ALA A 287 0.36 21.18 35.35
N LYS A 288 -0.40 20.19 34.84
CA LYS A 288 -0.21 19.58 33.51
C LYS A 288 -1.18 20.12 32.47
N SER A 289 -2.33 20.62 32.88
CA SER A 289 -3.28 21.33 32.01
C SER A 289 -2.70 22.65 31.49
N ARG A 290 -3.19 23.12 30.33
CA ARG A 290 -2.72 24.34 29.67
C ARG A 290 -3.87 25.13 29.08
N SER A 291 -3.73 26.45 29.01
CA SER A 291 -4.73 27.34 28.45
C SER A 291 -4.16 28.27 27.38
N MET A 292 -5.00 28.68 26.44
CA MET A 292 -4.69 29.69 25.44
C MET A 292 -5.93 30.52 25.13
N VAL A 293 -5.77 31.84 25.09
CA VAL A 293 -6.82 32.77 24.66
C VAL A 293 -6.30 33.63 23.52
N LEU A 294 -6.98 33.57 22.38
CA LEU A 294 -6.81 34.45 21.25
C LEU A 294 -7.89 35.55 21.28
N ARG A 295 -7.46 36.80 21.20
CA ARG A 295 -8.33 37.98 20.99
C ARG A 295 -7.83 38.76 19.80
N LYS A 296 -8.73 39.06 18.86
CA LYS A 296 -8.39 39.74 17.60
C LYS A 296 -7.19 39.10 16.89
N GLY A 297 -7.11 37.77 16.92
CA GLY A 297 -6.03 36.97 16.33
C GLY A 297 -4.68 36.99 17.06
N LYS A 298 -4.58 37.59 18.26
CA LYS A 298 -3.36 37.63 19.07
C LYS A 298 -3.54 36.87 20.39
N VAL A 299 -2.49 36.19 20.86
CA VAL A 299 -2.48 35.50 22.16
C VAL A 299 -2.51 36.54 23.28
N VAL A 300 -3.37 36.34 24.28
CA VAL A 300 -3.56 37.26 25.41
C VAL A 300 -3.60 36.49 26.73
N ASP A 301 -2.69 36.81 27.65
CA ASP A 301 -2.57 36.14 28.95
C ASP A 301 -3.38 36.80 30.08
N LYS A 302 -4.15 37.85 29.76
CA LYS A 302 -5.02 38.56 30.71
C LYS A 302 -6.12 37.66 31.29
N PHE A 303 -6.58 36.68 30.53
CA PHE A 303 -7.67 35.79 30.93
C PHE A 303 -7.11 34.47 31.46
N ARG A 304 -7.27 34.23 32.76
CA ARG A 304 -6.87 32.98 33.41
C ARG A 304 -8.07 32.08 33.71
N PHE A 305 -7.77 30.79 33.77
CA PHE A 305 -8.68 29.70 34.10
C PHE A 305 -8.14 28.96 35.32
N ASN A 306 -9.03 28.56 36.22
CA ASN A 306 -8.68 27.90 37.46
C ASN A 306 -9.48 26.58 37.57
N ILE A 307 -8.90 25.61 38.28
CA ILE A 307 -9.56 24.37 38.71
C ILE A 307 -9.26 24.23 40.20
N ALA A 308 -10.27 24.08 41.05
CA ALA A 308 -10.15 24.04 42.51
C ALA A 308 -9.18 25.11 43.04
N ASP A 309 -9.39 26.37 42.63
CA ASP A 309 -8.58 27.55 42.96
C ASP A 309 -7.12 27.55 42.49
N THR A 310 -6.68 26.50 41.80
CA THR A 310 -5.35 26.43 41.19
C THR A 310 -5.39 26.95 39.76
N ALA A 311 -4.56 27.96 39.47
CA ALA A 311 -4.48 28.55 38.13
C ALA A 311 -3.87 27.56 37.11
N ILE A 312 -4.53 27.42 35.96
CA ILE A 312 -4.01 26.68 34.81
C ILE A 312 -2.96 27.56 34.09
N PRO A 313 -1.72 27.08 33.90
CA PRO A 313 -0.70 27.82 33.17
C PRO A 313 -1.11 28.13 31.72
N SER A 314 -0.68 29.29 31.21
CA SER A 314 -0.86 29.64 29.80
C SER A 314 0.22 28.98 28.93
N ILE A 315 -0.07 28.75 27.64
CA ILE A 315 0.94 28.33 26.66
C ILE A 315 2.10 29.33 26.51
N SER A 316 1.91 30.60 26.90
CA SER A 316 2.97 31.61 26.96
C SER A 316 3.97 31.35 28.08
N GLU A 317 3.53 30.72 29.17
CA GLU A 317 4.39 30.37 30.30
C GLU A 317 5.05 29.01 30.10
N LYS A 318 4.27 28.03 29.65
CA LYS A 318 4.72 26.67 29.40
C LYS A 318 4.03 26.11 28.16
N PRO A 319 4.76 25.71 27.11
CA PRO A 319 4.15 25.11 25.93
C PRO A 319 3.43 23.80 26.29
N VAL A 320 2.49 23.41 25.43
CA VAL A 320 1.72 22.16 25.58
C VAL A 320 2.05 21.21 24.44
N LYS A 321 2.30 19.94 24.76
CA LYS A 321 2.36 18.86 23.76
C LYS A 321 1.05 18.07 23.81
N SER A 322 0.22 18.18 22.78
CA SER A 322 -1.06 17.49 22.69
C SER A 322 -1.07 16.57 21.47
N LEU A 323 -1.29 15.26 21.71
CA LEU A 323 -1.34 14.21 20.69
C LEU A 323 -0.17 14.24 19.69
N GLY A 324 1.02 14.58 20.19
CA GLY A 324 2.25 14.63 19.39
C GLY A 324 2.58 15.98 18.76
N LYS A 325 1.68 16.98 18.79
CA LYS A 325 1.97 18.36 18.36
C LYS A 325 2.28 19.26 19.53
N VAL A 326 3.29 20.12 19.39
CA VAL A 326 3.60 21.16 20.37
C VAL A 326 2.92 22.46 19.97
N PHE A 327 2.24 23.11 20.93
CA PHE A 327 1.69 24.46 20.80
C PHE A 327 2.40 25.38 21.80
N ASP A 328 2.95 26.47 21.27
CA ASP A 328 3.61 27.54 22.02
C ASP A 328 2.97 28.90 21.68
N CYS A 329 3.41 29.98 22.35
CA CYS A 329 2.89 31.33 22.11
C CYS A 329 3.16 31.87 20.70
N SER A 330 4.14 31.32 19.97
CA SER A 330 4.42 31.72 18.58
C SER A 330 3.34 31.20 17.62
N LEU A 331 2.71 30.07 17.97
CA LEU A 331 1.74 29.35 17.16
C LEU A 331 2.29 29.07 15.75
N ARG A 332 3.58 28.78 15.67
CA ARG A 332 4.30 28.41 14.44
C ARG A 332 4.98 27.06 14.67
N ASP A 333 5.06 26.28 13.60
CA ASP A 333 5.65 24.94 13.67
C ASP A 333 7.18 24.93 13.48
N THR A 334 7.81 26.10 13.23
CA THR A 334 9.22 26.23 12.83
C THR A 334 10.19 25.53 13.79
N THR A 335 10.04 25.74 15.10
CA THR A 335 10.92 25.16 16.12
C THR A 335 10.80 23.63 16.15
N SER A 336 9.59 23.10 16.03
CA SER A 336 9.36 21.65 16.00
C SER A 336 9.92 21.00 14.73
N ILE A 337 9.81 21.69 13.59
CA ILE A 337 10.39 21.25 12.32
C ILE A 337 11.92 21.20 12.42
N GLN A 338 12.54 22.23 13.01
CA GLN A 338 13.99 22.26 13.24
C GLN A 338 14.43 21.13 14.19
N SER A 339 13.71 20.91 15.29
CA SER A 339 13.98 19.78 16.21
C SER A 339 13.94 18.45 15.48
N THR A 340 12.93 18.23 14.63
CA THR A 340 12.80 17.00 13.82
C THR A 340 13.98 16.83 12.86
N CYS A 341 14.47 17.92 12.27
CA CYS A 341 15.66 17.89 11.42
C CYS A 341 16.91 17.46 12.21
N THR A 342 17.08 17.98 13.43
CA THR A 342 18.21 17.65 14.31
C THR A 342 18.13 16.22 14.83
N GLU A 343 16.95 15.76 15.22
CA GLU A 343 16.71 14.36 15.63
C GLU A 343 17.01 13.39 14.48
N LEU A 344 16.59 13.74 13.27
CA LEU A 344 16.94 12.96 12.08
C LEU A 344 18.46 12.84 11.95
N ASP A 345 19.21 13.93 12.03
CA ASP A 345 20.68 13.87 11.97
C ASP A 345 21.27 12.98 13.06
N GLY A 346 20.73 13.05 14.28
CA GLY A 346 21.11 12.18 15.38
C GLY A 346 20.92 10.71 15.03
N TRP A 347 19.73 10.34 14.53
CA TRP A 347 19.43 8.97 14.14
C TRP A 347 20.29 8.49 12.98
N LEU A 348 20.49 9.32 11.95
CA LEU A 348 21.34 9.03 10.81
C LEU A 348 22.78 8.75 11.24
N LYS A 349 23.35 9.60 12.09
CA LYS A 349 24.70 9.42 12.66
C LYS A 349 24.81 8.16 13.49
N SER A 350 23.80 7.84 14.29
CA SER A 350 23.79 6.61 15.10
C SER A 350 23.74 5.35 14.23
N VAL A 351 22.94 5.35 13.16
CA VAL A 351 22.89 4.23 12.21
C VAL A 351 24.22 4.10 11.46
N ASP A 352 24.83 5.21 11.07
CA ASP A 352 26.10 5.16 10.36
C ASP A 352 27.23 4.60 11.24
N LYS A 353 27.28 5.01 12.51
CA LYS A 353 28.26 4.54 13.51
C LYS A 353 28.01 3.14 14.04
N SER A 354 26.88 2.50 13.70
CA SER A 354 26.50 1.19 14.25
C SER A 354 27.37 0.01 13.80
N GLY A 355 28.26 0.21 12.82
CA GLY A 355 29.06 -0.87 12.22
C GLY A 355 28.24 -1.86 11.37
N LEU A 356 26.93 -1.63 11.20
CA LEU A 356 26.06 -2.50 10.42
C LEU A 356 26.43 -2.46 8.92
N PRO A 357 26.39 -3.59 8.21
CA PRO A 357 26.50 -3.63 6.75
C PRO A 357 25.46 -2.73 6.08
N GLY A 358 25.79 -2.18 4.88
CA GLY A 358 24.93 -1.23 4.17
C GLY A 358 23.48 -1.69 3.98
N LYS A 359 23.25 -2.98 3.72
CA LYS A 359 21.91 -3.59 3.63
C LYS A 359 21.08 -3.44 4.90
N PHE A 360 21.72 -3.63 6.07
CA PHE A 360 21.05 -3.51 7.37
C PHE A 360 20.89 -2.05 7.78
N LYS A 361 21.84 -1.17 7.40
CA LYS A 361 21.64 0.28 7.52
C LYS A 361 20.37 0.67 6.76
N ALA A 362 20.27 0.37 5.47
CA ALA A 362 19.09 0.65 4.64
C ALA A 362 17.78 0.10 5.22
N TRP A 363 17.82 -1.11 5.80
CA TRP A 363 16.68 -1.67 6.53
C TRP A 363 16.27 -0.78 7.73
N VAL A 364 17.22 -0.31 8.53
CA VAL A 364 16.97 0.60 9.66
C VAL A 364 16.44 1.96 9.18
N TYR A 365 16.91 2.46 8.04
CA TYR A 365 16.34 3.66 7.41
C TYR A 365 14.85 3.45 7.10
N GLN A 366 14.51 2.38 6.37
CA GLN A 366 13.16 2.10 5.90
C GLN A 366 12.18 1.77 7.03
N HIS A 367 12.62 0.99 8.02
CA HIS A 367 11.73 0.44 9.05
C HIS A 367 11.89 1.08 10.43
N GLY A 368 12.96 1.85 10.66
CA GLY A 368 13.22 2.57 11.90
C GLY A 368 13.04 4.07 11.76
N ILE A 369 13.82 4.70 10.87
CA ILE A 369 13.87 6.16 10.74
C ILE A 369 12.63 6.71 10.02
N LEU A 370 12.27 6.17 8.85
CA LEU A 370 11.17 6.68 8.04
C LEU A 370 9.82 6.72 8.80
N PRO A 371 9.40 5.66 9.55
CA PRO A 371 8.18 5.72 10.34
C PRO A 371 8.20 6.80 11.44
N ARG A 372 9.39 7.11 12.00
CA ARG A 372 9.54 8.16 13.01
C ARG A 372 9.39 9.56 12.42
N ILE A 373 9.90 9.80 11.21
CA ILE A 373 9.76 11.09 10.50
C ILE A 373 8.33 11.29 9.99
N LEU A 374 7.67 10.22 9.56
CA LEU A 374 6.34 10.31 8.97
C LEU A 374 5.33 10.98 9.91
N TRP A 375 5.44 10.74 11.21
CA TRP A 375 4.54 11.33 12.19
C TRP A 375 4.65 12.87 12.28
N PRO A 376 5.83 13.47 12.52
CA PRO A 376 6.02 14.91 12.40
C PRO A 376 5.54 15.50 11.07
N LEU A 377 5.78 14.83 9.94
CA LEU A 377 5.34 15.30 8.62
C LEU A 377 3.81 15.37 8.47
N LEU A 378 3.07 14.50 9.18
CA LEU A 378 1.60 14.50 9.16
C LEU A 378 0.99 15.52 10.13
N VAL A 379 1.70 15.84 11.22
CA VAL A 379 1.17 16.65 12.33
C VAL A 379 1.54 18.14 12.20
N TYR A 380 2.71 18.43 11.63
CA TYR A 380 3.21 19.79 11.45
C TYR A 380 3.01 20.27 10.01
N ALA A 381 2.81 21.57 9.84
CA ALA A 381 2.76 22.20 8.52
C ALA A 381 4.18 22.35 7.96
N VAL A 382 4.73 21.25 7.44
CA VAL A 382 6.11 21.20 6.91
C VAL A 382 6.12 21.65 5.44
N PRO A 383 6.92 22.67 5.06
CA PRO A 383 7.09 23.05 3.67
C PRO A 383 7.71 21.92 2.83
N ILE A 384 7.26 21.76 1.58
CA ILE A 384 7.79 20.75 0.66
C ILE A 384 9.31 20.90 0.50
N SER A 385 9.83 22.13 0.44
CA SER A 385 11.28 22.39 0.37
C SER A 385 12.06 21.78 1.54
N THR A 386 11.47 21.75 2.73
CA THR A 386 12.07 21.11 3.91
C THR A 386 12.03 19.60 3.76
N VAL A 387 10.94 19.04 3.24
CA VAL A 387 10.83 17.59 2.95
C VAL A 387 11.87 17.15 1.93
N GLU A 388 12.03 17.87 0.82
CA GLU A 388 13.08 17.63 -0.19
C GLU A 388 14.48 17.74 0.40
N THR A 389 14.68 18.60 1.39
CA THR A 389 15.95 18.71 2.10
C THR A 389 16.19 17.50 3.00
N LEU A 390 15.16 17.02 3.72
CA LEU A 390 15.23 15.81 4.53
C LEU A 390 15.49 14.56 3.68
N GLU A 391 14.83 14.46 2.51
CA GLU A 391 15.03 13.39 1.55
C GLU A 391 16.46 13.39 0.99
N ARG A 392 16.95 14.53 0.48
CA ARG A 392 18.33 14.66 -0.02
C ARG A 392 19.35 14.27 1.03
N ARG A 393 19.13 14.64 2.29
CA ARG A 393 19.98 14.23 3.41
C ARG A 393 19.92 12.72 3.60
N GLY A 394 18.73 12.12 3.74
CA GLY A 394 18.58 10.68 3.90
C GLY A 394 19.29 9.88 2.80
N VAL A 395 19.12 10.29 1.53
CA VAL A 395 19.78 9.68 0.37
C VAL A 395 21.30 9.84 0.45
N SER A 396 21.80 11.04 0.76
CA SER A 396 23.23 11.29 0.91
C SER A 396 23.88 10.36 1.93
N TRP A 397 23.24 10.11 3.07
CA TRP A 397 23.80 9.25 4.12
C TRP A 397 23.75 7.76 3.75
N ILE A 398 22.75 7.32 2.99
CA ILE A 398 22.70 5.96 2.44
C ILE A 398 23.84 5.74 1.44
N LEU A 399 24.15 6.72 0.60
CA LEU A 399 25.23 6.65 -0.38
C LEU A 399 26.63 6.66 0.29
N ILE A 400 26.81 7.46 1.35
CA ILE A 400 28.06 7.51 2.12
C ILE A 400 28.31 6.18 2.86
N GLY A 401 27.27 5.58 3.45
CA GLY A 401 27.37 4.29 4.15
C GLY A 401 27.57 3.08 3.24
N GLY A 402 27.42 3.24 1.92
CA GLY A 402 27.61 2.23 0.89
C GLY A 402 29.03 2.12 0.33
N GLY A 403 30.01 2.87 0.86
CA GLY A 403 31.42 2.75 0.48
C GLY A 403 31.87 3.60 -0.71
N GLN A 404 31.07 4.55 -1.20
CA GLN A 404 31.56 5.50 -2.21
C GLN A 404 32.31 6.68 -1.59
N ALA A 405 33.55 6.88 -2.06
CA ALA A 405 34.52 7.83 -1.52
C ALA A 405 34.03 9.30 -1.52
N LYS A 406 34.47 10.01 -0.49
CA LYS A 406 34.40 11.47 -0.34
C LYS A 406 35.15 12.15 -1.49
N ASN A 407 34.47 12.54 -2.56
CA ASN A 407 34.86 13.70 -3.38
C ASN A 407 33.83 13.94 -4.51
N ARG A 408 32.93 14.91 -4.31
CA ARG A 408 32.55 15.90 -5.32
C ARG A 408 31.60 16.95 -4.72
N PRO A 409 31.81 18.25 -4.99
CA PRO A 409 30.85 19.29 -4.61
C PRO A 409 29.68 19.27 -5.61
N LEU A 410 28.46 19.13 -5.11
CA LEU A 410 27.27 19.40 -5.91
C LEU A 410 27.03 20.92 -5.94
N VAL A 411 27.12 21.50 -7.13
CA VAL A 411 26.93 22.92 -7.44
C VAL A 411 25.52 23.39 -7.00
N PRO A 412 25.39 24.56 -6.36
CA PRO A 412 24.10 25.05 -5.84
C PRO A 412 23.28 25.71 -6.95
N THR A 413 22.10 25.18 -7.28
CA THR A 413 21.06 25.93 -8.00
C THR A 413 20.21 26.69 -6.99
N SER A 414 20.60 27.93 -6.70
CA SER A 414 19.74 28.90 -6.02
C SER A 414 18.82 29.58 -7.03
N SER A 415 17.51 29.50 -6.85
CA SER A 415 16.60 30.55 -7.34
C SER A 415 15.53 30.84 -6.29
N ARG A 416 15.67 31.99 -5.62
CA ARG A 416 14.65 32.59 -4.76
C ARG A 416 13.56 33.24 -5.60
N ARG A 417 12.34 33.22 -5.04
CA ARG A 417 11.09 33.96 -5.34
C ARG A 417 10.05 33.19 -6.16
N GLY A 418 8.84 33.21 -5.60
CA GLY A 418 7.74 32.32 -5.90
C GLY A 418 7.07 32.61 -7.23
N THR A 419 6.96 31.57 -8.03
CA THR A 419 5.93 31.33 -9.04
C THR A 419 5.94 29.82 -9.23
N VAL A 420 4.78 29.16 -9.17
CA VAL A 420 4.69 27.71 -9.41
C VAL A 420 5.00 27.46 -10.89
N VAL A 421 6.25 27.11 -11.19
CA VAL A 421 6.71 26.72 -12.52
C VAL A 421 6.62 25.21 -12.60
N LEU A 422 5.69 24.72 -13.42
CA LEU A 422 5.67 23.32 -13.88
C LEU A 422 6.97 23.06 -14.64
N ALA A 423 7.78 22.11 -14.14
CA ALA A 423 9.02 21.69 -14.75
C ALA A 423 8.77 21.20 -16.20
N ALA A 424 9.36 21.89 -17.17
CA ALA A 424 9.47 21.46 -18.55
C ALA A 424 10.83 20.75 -18.70
N SER A 425 10.83 19.55 -19.30
CA SER A 425 12.04 18.99 -19.89
C SER A 425 12.24 19.62 -21.26
N GLU A 426 13.37 20.29 -21.46
CA GLU A 426 13.84 20.74 -22.77
C GLU A 426 14.29 19.53 -23.59
N GLU A 427 13.65 19.28 -24.74
CA GLU A 427 14.23 18.53 -25.86
C GLU A 427 14.22 19.48 -27.06
N ALA A 428 15.42 19.80 -27.57
CA ALA A 428 15.59 20.46 -28.86
C ALA A 428 16.70 19.77 -29.65
N ALA A 429 16.47 19.76 -30.97
CA ALA A 429 17.35 19.39 -32.08
C ALA A 429 17.46 17.90 -32.46
N PHE A 430 16.74 17.50 -33.52
CA PHE A 430 17.42 16.97 -34.72
C PHE A 430 16.61 17.14 -36.03
N ARG A 431 17.37 17.10 -37.12
CA ARG A 431 17.15 17.60 -38.49
C ARG A 431 16.13 16.81 -39.34
N ARG A 432 15.56 17.51 -40.34
CA ARG A 432 14.75 17.01 -41.46
C ARG A 432 15.55 16.13 -42.42
N ALA A 433 14.96 15.03 -42.91
CA ALA A 433 14.89 14.54 -44.31
C ALA A 433 14.15 13.18 -44.35
N PRO A 434 13.72 12.66 -45.52
CA PRO A 434 12.57 13.11 -46.30
C PRO A 434 11.45 12.05 -46.40
N THR A 435 10.33 12.52 -46.95
CA THR A 435 9.15 11.80 -47.48
C THR A 435 9.44 10.52 -48.26
N GLU A 436 8.63 9.49 -48.03
CA GLU A 436 8.29 8.49 -49.05
C GLU A 436 6.85 8.01 -48.88
N GLN A 437 6.27 7.67 -50.03
CA GLN A 437 4.86 7.68 -50.36
C GLN A 437 4.11 6.40 -49.96
N VAL A 438 2.83 6.65 -49.73
CA VAL A 438 1.67 5.76 -49.77
C VAL A 438 1.70 4.84 -51.00
N ASP A 439 1.41 3.55 -50.80
CA ASP A 439 0.50 2.85 -51.69
C ASP A 439 -0.47 1.93 -50.93
N ASN A 440 -1.70 2.00 -51.41
CA ASN A 440 -2.98 1.50 -50.91
C ASN A 440 -3.24 0.07 -51.42
N GLU A 441 -3.97 -0.74 -50.65
CA GLU A 441 -5.08 -1.61 -51.12
C GLU A 441 -5.76 -2.27 -49.90
N ARG A 442 -6.93 -1.79 -49.47
CA ARG A 442 -8.29 -2.30 -49.78
C ARG A 442 -8.54 -3.77 -49.40
N ASN A 443 -9.23 -4.03 -48.30
CA ASN A 443 -10.70 -4.22 -48.30
C ASN A 443 -11.26 -4.61 -46.92
N ALA A 444 -12.45 -4.08 -46.66
CA ALA A 444 -13.25 -4.27 -45.46
C ALA A 444 -14.28 -5.40 -45.63
N SER A 445 -15.00 -5.68 -44.53
CA SER A 445 -16.27 -6.43 -44.40
C SER A 445 -16.15 -7.94 -44.13
N LEU A 446 -16.97 -8.60 -43.30
CA LEU A 446 -18.08 -8.19 -42.42
C LEU A 446 -18.42 -9.39 -41.50
N ALA A 447 -19.12 -9.10 -40.41
CA ALA A 447 -19.73 -10.09 -39.53
C ALA A 447 -21.08 -10.63 -40.08
N GLN A 448 -21.51 -11.76 -39.50
CA GLN A 448 -22.85 -12.35 -39.44
C GLN A 448 -23.37 -13.18 -40.64
N ARG A 449 -23.69 -14.46 -40.36
CA ARG A 449 -25.09 -14.94 -40.25
C ARG A 449 -25.19 -16.40 -39.79
N ALA A 450 -26.28 -16.68 -39.07
CA ALA A 450 -26.76 -18.00 -38.67
C ALA A 450 -28.07 -18.34 -39.41
N ALA A 451 -28.29 -19.63 -39.71
CA ALA A 451 -29.57 -20.34 -39.93
C ALA A 451 -29.24 -21.86 -39.97
N ALA A 452 -29.66 -22.70 -39.02
CA ALA A 452 -30.91 -23.47 -38.94
C ALA A 452 -31.10 -24.47 -40.13
N ALA A 453 -31.43 -25.76 -39.99
CA ALA A 453 -31.78 -26.67 -38.89
C ALA A 453 -31.80 -28.14 -39.43
N GLY A 454 -31.81 -29.15 -38.54
CA GLY A 454 -32.50 -30.43 -38.79
C GLY A 454 -31.72 -31.75 -38.67
N ASP A 455 -31.77 -32.34 -37.47
CA ASP A 455 -32.17 -33.73 -37.17
C ASP A 455 -31.28 -34.98 -37.36
N ILE A 456 -31.25 -35.78 -36.27
CA ILE A 456 -31.29 -37.25 -36.15
C ILE A 456 -30.01 -38.04 -35.70
N MET A 457 -30.26 -38.85 -34.64
CA MET A 457 -29.56 -40.01 -34.04
C MET A 457 -28.45 -39.82 -32.99
N ASP A 458 -28.87 -40.11 -31.76
CA ASP A 458 -28.14 -40.49 -30.56
C ASP A 458 -27.49 -41.87 -30.72
N GLY A 459 -26.27 -42.06 -30.21
CA GLY A 459 -25.44 -43.24 -30.45
C GLY A 459 -24.42 -43.41 -29.33
N GLY A 460 -24.80 -44.20 -28.34
CA GLY A 460 -24.09 -44.42 -27.08
C GLY A 460 -22.70 -45.06 -27.19
N LEU A 461 -21.88 -44.72 -26.19
CA LEU A 461 -20.61 -45.37 -25.86
C LEU A 461 -20.82 -46.86 -25.54
N GLU A 462 -20.09 -47.72 -26.25
CA GLU A 462 -19.88 -49.12 -25.88
C GLU A 462 -18.92 -49.22 -24.68
N VAL A 463 -19.39 -49.90 -23.65
CA VAL A 463 -18.61 -50.36 -22.49
C VAL A 463 -18.03 -51.73 -22.84
N ILE A 464 -16.71 -51.84 -22.75
CA ILE A 464 -15.96 -53.09 -22.83
C ILE A 464 -16.40 -54.01 -21.68
N GLN A 465 -17.10 -55.09 -22.01
CA GLN A 465 -17.34 -56.24 -21.13
C GLN A 465 -16.31 -57.34 -21.43
N ASP A 466 -15.31 -57.46 -20.56
CA ASP A 466 -14.58 -58.72 -20.39
C ASP A 466 -15.11 -59.42 -19.14
N GLY A 467 -15.62 -60.65 -19.31
CA GLY A 467 -16.17 -61.44 -18.22
C GLY A 467 -16.91 -62.70 -18.68
N VAL A 468 -16.27 -63.55 -19.48
CA VAL A 468 -16.80 -64.88 -19.82
C VAL A 468 -16.18 -65.92 -18.87
N CYS A 469 -17.03 -66.67 -18.15
CA CYS A 469 -16.62 -67.91 -17.49
C CYS A 469 -16.40 -69.02 -18.53
N PRO A 470 -15.36 -69.87 -18.37
CA PRO A 470 -15.09 -70.95 -19.32
C PRO A 470 -16.09 -72.12 -19.17
N PRO A 471 -16.31 -72.92 -20.22
CA PRO A 471 -17.26 -74.04 -20.19
C PRO A 471 -16.68 -75.26 -19.47
N ALA A 472 -17.56 -76.06 -18.85
CA ALA A 472 -17.24 -77.41 -18.44
C ALA A 472 -17.24 -78.36 -19.67
N PRO A 473 -16.45 -79.45 -19.68
CA PRO A 473 -16.21 -80.22 -20.89
C PRO A 473 -17.41 -81.12 -21.22
N GLY A 474 -17.90 -81.05 -22.47
CA GLY A 474 -18.77 -82.08 -23.05
C GLY A 474 -20.22 -81.70 -23.40
N GLU A 475 -20.64 -80.44 -23.35
CA GLU A 475 -21.99 -80.03 -23.78
C GLU A 475 -21.98 -79.35 -25.16
N SER A 476 -22.79 -79.85 -26.09
CA SER A 476 -22.95 -79.22 -27.41
C SER A 476 -23.83 -77.96 -27.34
N ALA A 477 -23.61 -77.01 -28.25
CA ALA A 477 -24.38 -75.77 -28.32
C ALA A 477 -25.89 -76.01 -28.57
N GLU A 478 -26.25 -77.14 -29.18
CA GLU A 478 -27.64 -77.57 -29.36
C GLU A 478 -28.26 -78.05 -28.05
N ASP A 479 -27.51 -78.75 -27.19
CA ASP A 479 -27.98 -79.16 -25.86
C ASP A 479 -28.21 -77.95 -24.95
N ARG A 480 -27.38 -76.91 -25.05
CA ARG A 480 -27.55 -75.66 -24.30
C ARG A 480 -28.81 -74.90 -24.76
N ARG A 481 -29.08 -74.86 -26.07
CA ARG A 481 -30.32 -74.27 -26.61
C ARG A 481 -31.55 -75.09 -26.24
N ARG A 482 -31.44 -76.42 -26.23
CA ARG A 482 -32.54 -77.33 -25.83
C ARG A 482 -32.84 -77.23 -24.33
N LYS A 483 -31.81 -77.11 -23.48
CA LYS A 483 -31.97 -76.88 -22.04
C LYS A 483 -32.59 -75.51 -21.73
N LEU A 484 -32.19 -74.46 -22.44
CA LEU A 484 -32.80 -73.12 -22.29
C LEU A 484 -34.25 -73.09 -22.80
N SER A 485 -34.57 -73.82 -23.87
CA SER A 485 -35.94 -73.99 -24.35
C SER A 485 -36.81 -74.81 -23.39
N CYS A 486 -36.25 -75.87 -22.78
CA CYS A 486 -36.93 -76.62 -21.73
C CYS A 486 -37.13 -75.79 -20.44
N LEU A 487 -36.16 -74.96 -20.05
CA LEU A 487 -36.29 -74.06 -18.90
C LEU A 487 -37.33 -72.96 -19.15
N ALA A 488 -37.38 -72.42 -20.38
CA ALA A 488 -38.43 -71.48 -20.78
C ALA A 488 -39.82 -72.14 -20.82
N ALA A 489 -39.90 -73.40 -21.24
CA ALA A 489 -41.15 -74.18 -21.23
C ALA A 489 -41.60 -74.56 -19.80
N VAL A 490 -40.67 -74.85 -18.88
CA VAL A 490 -40.96 -75.11 -17.46
C VAL A 490 -41.41 -73.82 -16.76
N LEU A 491 -40.76 -72.68 -17.04
CA LEU A 491 -41.16 -71.37 -16.53
C LEU A 491 -42.53 -70.92 -17.06
N GLN A 492 -42.90 -71.29 -18.29
CA GLN A 492 -44.24 -71.03 -18.83
C GLN A 492 -45.31 -71.99 -18.28
N ARG A 493 -44.92 -73.16 -17.76
CA ARG A 493 -45.83 -74.12 -17.10
C ARG A 493 -46.02 -73.83 -15.61
N GLU A 494 -45.00 -73.31 -14.93
CA GLU A 494 -45.10 -72.87 -13.52
C GLU A 494 -45.77 -71.49 -13.36
N ALA A 495 -45.99 -70.74 -14.45
CA ALA A 495 -46.74 -69.48 -14.43
C ALA A 495 -48.27 -69.65 -14.41
N ARG A 496 -48.77 -70.88 -14.29
CA ARG A 496 -50.18 -71.19 -14.05
C ARG A 496 -50.31 -72.10 -12.84
N GLU A 497 -50.16 -71.55 -11.65
CA GLU A 497 -50.98 -71.84 -10.45
C GLU A 497 -50.41 -71.08 -9.22
N ASP A 498 -51.35 -70.45 -8.50
CA ASP A 498 -51.33 -69.83 -7.16
C ASP A 498 -50.49 -68.57 -6.79
N PRO A 499 -51.09 -67.51 -6.20
CA PRO A 499 -50.45 -66.20 -5.97
C PRO A 499 -49.68 -66.02 -4.64
N GLU A 500 -49.46 -67.05 -3.82
CA GLU A 500 -48.84 -66.88 -2.49
C GLU A 500 -47.32 -67.21 -2.42
N SER A 501 -46.71 -67.69 -3.50
CA SER A 501 -45.28 -68.04 -3.57
C SER A 501 -44.35 -66.85 -3.86
N GLN A 502 -44.85 -65.77 -4.49
CA GLN A 502 -44.00 -64.69 -5.02
C GLN A 502 -43.38 -63.77 -3.94
N VAL A 503 -43.98 -63.67 -2.75
CA VAL A 503 -43.54 -62.71 -1.72
C VAL A 503 -42.33 -63.23 -0.90
N LYS A 504 -42.19 -64.55 -0.73
CA LYS A 504 -41.05 -65.15 0.00
C LYS A 504 -39.77 -65.16 -0.85
N THR A 505 -39.88 -65.44 -2.14
CA THR A 505 -38.73 -65.52 -3.06
C THR A 505 -38.13 -64.13 -3.31
N ALA A 506 -38.96 -63.10 -3.47
CA ALA A 506 -38.51 -61.71 -3.65
C ALA A 506 -37.74 -61.16 -2.43
N ARG A 507 -38.14 -61.49 -1.20
CA ARG A 507 -37.44 -61.07 0.03
C ARG A 507 -36.08 -61.73 0.23
N VAL A 508 -35.92 -62.98 -0.21
CA VAL A 508 -34.63 -63.71 -0.10
C VAL A 508 -33.67 -63.24 -1.18
N VAL A 509 -34.16 -62.97 -2.40
CA VAL A 509 -33.36 -62.42 -3.51
C VAL A 509 -32.88 -61.00 -3.19
N SER A 510 -33.75 -60.11 -2.69
CA SER A 510 -33.37 -58.76 -2.25
C SER A 510 -32.29 -58.77 -1.15
N ARG A 511 -32.38 -59.66 -0.16
CA ARG A 511 -31.33 -59.82 0.87
C ARG A 511 -30.01 -60.39 0.33
N ARG A 512 -30.06 -61.20 -0.72
CA ARG A 512 -28.88 -61.75 -1.39
C ARG A 512 -28.20 -60.70 -2.27
N GLU A 513 -28.98 -59.89 -2.96
CA GLU A 513 -28.53 -58.76 -3.76
C GLU A 513 -27.92 -57.67 -2.87
N GLU A 514 -28.56 -57.29 -1.75
CA GLU A 514 -27.98 -56.37 -0.77
C GLU A 514 -26.65 -56.90 -0.18
N ARG A 515 -26.56 -58.20 0.12
CA ARG A 515 -25.30 -58.81 0.60
C ARG A 515 -24.22 -58.84 -0.47
N ALA A 516 -24.58 -59.08 -1.73
CA ALA A 516 -23.64 -59.07 -2.85
C ALA A 516 -23.13 -57.64 -3.13
N GLN A 517 -24.04 -56.66 -3.08
CA GLN A 517 -23.73 -55.23 -3.20
C GLN A 517 -22.78 -54.78 -2.08
N LEU A 518 -23.10 -55.12 -0.82
CA LEU A 518 -22.26 -54.79 0.34
C LEU A 518 -20.86 -55.44 0.25
N MET A 519 -20.77 -56.64 -0.34
CA MET A 519 -19.51 -57.34 -0.53
C MET A 519 -18.67 -56.70 -1.64
N GLN A 520 -19.29 -56.25 -2.74
CA GLN A 520 -18.65 -55.45 -3.78
C GLN A 520 -18.17 -54.09 -3.26
N ASP A 521 -18.99 -53.41 -2.46
CA ASP A 521 -18.63 -52.15 -1.81
C ASP A 521 -17.44 -52.34 -0.84
N LEU A 522 -17.41 -53.42 -0.07
CA LEU A 522 -16.28 -53.74 0.82
C LEU A 522 -14.98 -54.04 0.06
N VAL A 523 -15.06 -54.66 -1.12
CA VAL A 523 -13.90 -54.89 -2.00
C VAL A 523 -13.40 -53.57 -2.60
N GLN A 524 -14.30 -52.68 -3.03
CA GLN A 524 -13.93 -51.34 -3.51
C GLN A 524 -13.33 -50.48 -2.37
N ILE A 525 -13.89 -50.54 -1.16
CA ILE A 525 -13.36 -49.84 0.01
C ILE A 525 -11.98 -50.39 0.39
N ARG A 526 -11.76 -51.71 0.35
CA ARG A 526 -10.42 -52.30 0.57
C ARG A 526 -9.42 -51.87 -0.49
N ALA A 527 -9.81 -51.86 -1.77
CA ALA A 527 -8.94 -51.39 -2.86
C ALA A 527 -8.58 -49.90 -2.71
N LEU A 528 -9.53 -49.06 -2.28
CA LEU A 528 -9.29 -47.65 -1.96
C LEU A 528 -8.41 -47.47 -0.71
N GLN A 529 -8.62 -48.29 0.32
CA GLN A 529 -7.78 -48.30 1.52
C GLN A 529 -6.35 -48.75 1.21
N ASP A 530 -6.15 -49.74 0.34
CA ASP A 530 -4.82 -50.24 0.00
C ASP A 530 -4.09 -49.28 -0.95
N ARG A 531 -4.79 -48.60 -1.88
CA ARG A 531 -4.22 -47.43 -2.60
C ARG A 531 -3.83 -46.31 -1.65
N SER A 532 -4.71 -45.96 -0.70
CA SER A 532 -4.43 -44.93 0.30
C SER A 532 -3.28 -45.31 1.24
N LYS A 533 -3.13 -46.58 1.61
CA LYS A 533 -1.98 -47.09 2.37
C LYS A 533 -0.70 -47.02 1.56
N ALA A 534 -0.71 -47.44 0.30
CA ALA A 534 0.46 -47.34 -0.58
C ALA A 534 0.89 -45.89 -0.80
N GLU A 535 -0.06 -44.98 -1.02
CA GLU A 535 0.16 -43.53 -1.10
C GLU A 535 0.66 -42.95 0.23
N ALA A 536 0.11 -43.39 1.37
CA ALA A 536 0.54 -42.97 2.70
C ALA A 536 1.96 -43.46 3.04
N ILE A 537 2.30 -44.71 2.69
CA ILE A 537 3.64 -45.28 2.87
C ILE A 537 4.63 -44.59 1.94
N SER A 538 4.28 -44.38 0.67
CA SER A 538 5.11 -43.63 -0.28
C SER A 538 5.31 -42.18 0.17
N SER A 539 4.27 -41.54 0.73
CA SER A 539 4.34 -40.20 1.31
C SER A 539 5.25 -40.18 2.55
N MET A 540 5.11 -41.15 3.47
CA MET A 540 5.98 -41.29 4.64
C MET A 540 7.44 -41.51 4.27
N LEU A 541 7.72 -42.41 3.33
CA LEU A 541 9.07 -42.68 2.82
C LEU A 541 9.65 -41.43 2.14
N SER A 542 8.86 -40.73 1.33
CA SER A 542 9.28 -39.46 0.72
C SER A 542 9.60 -38.40 1.78
N HIS A 543 8.85 -38.34 2.88
CA HIS A 543 9.11 -37.42 3.99
C HIS A 543 10.41 -37.75 4.73
N ALA A 544 10.72 -39.04 4.89
CA ALA A 544 11.92 -39.50 5.57
C ALA A 544 13.22 -39.20 4.79
N ILE A 545 13.15 -39.17 3.46
CA ILE A 545 14.28 -38.83 2.58
C ILE A 545 14.26 -37.35 2.13
N THR A 546 13.31 -36.54 2.64
CA THR A 546 13.20 -35.11 2.30
C THR A 546 14.06 -34.26 3.23
N THR A 547 15.08 -33.63 2.68
CA THR A 547 15.83 -32.55 3.34
C THR A 547 15.21 -31.21 2.98
N ARG A 548 15.05 -30.30 3.95
CA ARG A 548 14.53 -28.95 3.70
C ARG A 548 15.65 -27.93 3.76
N HIS A 549 15.66 -27.01 2.81
CA HIS A 549 16.62 -25.91 2.76
C HIS A 549 15.89 -24.60 2.47
N ALA A 550 16.20 -23.54 3.20
CA ALA A 550 15.59 -22.22 2.99
C ALA A 550 16.56 -21.33 2.22
N LEU A 551 16.15 -20.81 1.07
CA LEU A 551 16.91 -19.84 0.27
C LEU A 551 16.29 -18.46 0.40
N TYR A 552 17.13 -17.44 0.55
CA TYR A 552 16.70 -16.05 0.70
C TYR A 552 17.02 -15.25 -0.56
N ALA A 553 16.14 -15.28 -1.55
CA ALA A 553 16.46 -14.77 -2.88
C ALA A 553 16.04 -13.31 -3.09
N SER A 554 16.87 -12.54 -3.80
CA SER A 554 16.56 -11.19 -4.28
C SER A 554 16.32 -11.17 -5.79
N LEU A 555 15.65 -10.13 -6.30
CA LEU A 555 15.32 -10.03 -7.73
C LEU A 555 16.60 -9.89 -8.57
N GLY A 556 16.82 -10.82 -9.51
CA GLY A 556 17.97 -10.82 -10.41
C GLY A 556 19.28 -11.35 -9.79
N THR A 557 19.34 -11.59 -8.48
CA THR A 557 20.53 -12.17 -7.82
C THR A 557 20.48 -13.70 -7.91
N ALA A 558 21.61 -14.31 -8.29
CA ALA A 558 21.77 -15.76 -8.29
C ALA A 558 22.21 -16.24 -6.89
N GLU A 559 21.38 -17.07 -6.27
CA GLU A 559 21.67 -17.71 -4.99
C GLU A 559 22.27 -19.10 -5.21
N TYR A 560 23.46 -19.31 -4.66
CA TYR A 560 24.23 -20.55 -4.80
C TYR A 560 24.14 -21.41 -3.54
N VAL A 561 23.90 -22.72 -3.71
CA VAL A 561 23.89 -23.70 -2.62
C VAL A 561 24.46 -25.05 -3.07
N GLU A 562 25.19 -25.73 -2.20
CA GLU A 562 25.63 -27.11 -2.43
C GLU A 562 24.79 -28.09 -1.61
N PHE A 563 24.17 -29.05 -2.30
CA PHE A 563 23.46 -30.15 -1.65
C PHE A 563 24.36 -31.38 -1.54
N VAL A 564 24.55 -31.88 -0.32
CA VAL A 564 25.34 -33.08 -0.06
C VAL A 564 24.52 -34.33 -0.41
N LEU A 565 24.88 -34.99 -1.50
CA LEU A 565 24.26 -36.23 -1.94
C LEU A 565 25.17 -37.41 -1.58
N ARG A 566 24.65 -38.37 -0.82
CA ARG A 566 25.38 -39.58 -0.41
C ARG A 566 24.70 -40.82 -0.97
N ASN A 567 25.50 -41.74 -1.50
CA ASN A 567 25.04 -43.10 -1.82
C ASN A 567 24.99 -43.94 -0.52
N PRO A 568 23.81 -44.34 -0.02
CA PRO A 568 23.70 -45.16 1.19
C PRO A 568 23.99 -46.65 0.93
N PHE A 569 24.07 -47.08 -0.33
CA PHE A 569 24.21 -48.47 -0.72
C PHE A 569 25.69 -48.88 -0.87
N ASN A 570 25.94 -50.19 -0.76
CA ASN A 570 27.27 -50.78 -0.98
C ASN A 570 27.55 -51.10 -2.46
N ALA A 571 26.73 -50.61 -3.39
CA ALA A 571 26.86 -50.77 -4.84
C ALA A 571 26.90 -49.39 -5.52
N PRO A 572 27.55 -49.26 -6.70
CA PRO A 572 27.52 -48.00 -7.46
C PRO A 572 26.12 -47.71 -8.02
N HIS A 573 25.75 -46.44 -8.09
CA HIS A 573 24.45 -45.99 -8.63
C HIS A 573 24.60 -44.73 -9.46
N THR A 574 23.94 -44.69 -10.62
CA THR A 574 23.73 -43.46 -11.40
C THR A 574 22.45 -42.78 -10.92
N VAL A 575 22.55 -41.48 -10.62
CA VAL A 575 21.44 -40.69 -10.07
C VAL A 575 21.08 -39.56 -11.05
N SER A 576 19.81 -39.50 -11.47
CA SER A 576 19.28 -38.36 -12.23
C SER A 576 18.73 -37.29 -11.29
N ILE A 577 18.95 -36.02 -11.64
CA ILE A 577 18.54 -34.87 -10.83
C ILE A 577 17.44 -34.12 -11.56
N HIS A 578 16.25 -34.07 -10.95
CA HIS A 578 15.09 -33.41 -11.52
C HIS A 578 14.61 -32.27 -10.62
N SER A 579 14.52 -31.04 -11.15
CA SER A 579 13.94 -29.88 -10.47
C SER A 579 12.50 -29.65 -10.93
N SER A 580 11.58 -29.40 -9.99
CA SER A 580 10.19 -29.07 -10.31
C SER A 580 10.00 -27.64 -10.86
N ASP A 581 11.02 -26.79 -10.83
CA ASP A 581 10.97 -25.39 -11.25
C ASP A 581 12.26 -25.02 -12.00
N PRO A 582 12.17 -24.43 -13.21
CA PRO A 582 13.34 -24.10 -14.02
C PRO A 582 14.22 -22.99 -13.44
N GLU A 583 13.72 -22.17 -12.50
CA GLU A 583 14.53 -21.13 -11.85
C GLU A 583 15.54 -21.69 -10.84
N LEU A 584 15.39 -22.96 -10.44
CA LEU A 584 16.37 -23.70 -9.65
C LEU A 584 17.01 -24.77 -10.53
N SER A 585 18.27 -24.58 -10.89
CA SER A 585 19.01 -25.45 -11.81
C SER A 585 20.32 -25.95 -11.20
N VAL A 586 20.84 -27.05 -11.73
CA VAL A 586 22.16 -27.60 -11.38
C VAL A 586 23.22 -26.89 -12.22
N ILE A 587 24.30 -26.43 -11.60
CA ILE A 587 25.44 -25.87 -12.34
C ILE A 587 26.26 -27.03 -12.92
N THR A 588 26.23 -27.19 -14.24
CA THR A 588 26.96 -28.26 -14.94
C THR A 588 28.33 -27.81 -15.47
N SER A 589 28.53 -26.50 -15.69
CA SER A 589 29.81 -25.94 -16.14
C SER A 589 30.79 -25.75 -14.99
N VAL A 590 32.01 -26.29 -15.15
CA VAL A 590 33.10 -26.17 -14.16
C VAL A 590 33.52 -24.70 -13.98
N GLU A 591 33.55 -23.91 -15.07
CA GLU A 591 33.90 -22.48 -15.01
C GLU A 591 32.87 -21.67 -14.21
N GLN A 592 31.57 -21.93 -14.45
CA GLN A 592 30.48 -21.28 -13.73
C GLN A 592 30.50 -21.69 -12.25
N TRP A 593 30.75 -22.98 -11.98
CA TRP A 593 30.83 -23.50 -10.61
C TRP A 593 32.01 -22.86 -9.84
N SER A 594 33.18 -22.79 -10.46
CA SER A 594 34.36 -22.12 -9.88
C SER A 594 34.08 -20.64 -9.59
N HIS A 595 33.37 -19.94 -10.47
CA HIS A 595 33.00 -18.54 -10.27
C HIS A 595 32.11 -18.34 -9.04
N PHE A 596 31.03 -19.13 -8.91
CA PHE A 596 30.13 -19.03 -7.74
C PHE A 596 30.82 -19.43 -6.44
N LYS A 597 31.69 -20.45 -6.45
CA LYS A 597 32.50 -20.82 -5.28
C LYS A 597 33.40 -19.69 -4.80
N ALA A 598 34.06 -19.01 -5.74
CA ALA A 598 34.89 -17.85 -5.41
C ALA A 598 34.05 -16.69 -4.85
N LEU A 599 32.86 -16.46 -5.42
CA LEU A 599 31.94 -15.41 -4.98
C LEU A 599 31.37 -15.66 -3.58
N THR A 600 31.03 -16.90 -3.24
CA THR A 600 30.45 -17.28 -1.94
C THR A 600 31.50 -17.68 -0.89
N GLY A 601 32.77 -17.79 -1.28
CA GLY A 601 33.86 -18.23 -0.40
C GLY A 601 33.73 -19.69 0.04
N THR A 602 33.17 -20.55 -0.81
CA THR A 602 32.93 -21.96 -0.49
C THR A 602 34.21 -22.79 -0.67
N SER A 603 34.64 -23.48 0.39
CA SER A 603 35.93 -24.20 0.45
C SER A 603 35.88 -25.67 0.05
N THR A 604 34.74 -26.17 -0.45
CA THR A 604 34.59 -27.56 -0.89
C THR A 604 35.38 -27.85 -2.18
N PRO A 605 35.85 -29.08 -2.40
CA PRO A 605 36.60 -29.44 -3.61
C PRO A 605 35.76 -29.24 -4.87
N LEU A 606 36.38 -28.72 -5.94
CA LEU A 606 35.77 -28.62 -7.27
C LEU A 606 35.94 -29.97 -7.97
N GLU A 607 34.85 -30.64 -8.30
CA GLU A 607 34.89 -31.95 -8.95
C GLU A 607 34.71 -31.78 -10.46
N GLU A 608 35.80 -31.96 -11.21
CA GLU A 608 35.76 -31.94 -12.67
C GLU A 608 35.01 -33.18 -13.21
N ASN A 609 34.14 -32.97 -14.20
CA ASN A 609 33.34 -34.03 -14.84
C ASN A 609 32.35 -34.77 -13.92
N LEU A 610 31.84 -34.13 -12.86
CA LEU A 610 30.83 -34.71 -11.98
C LEU A 610 29.54 -35.12 -12.72
N PHE A 611 29.17 -34.37 -13.75
CA PHE A 611 27.94 -34.58 -14.51
C PHE A 611 28.21 -35.25 -15.86
N GLN A 612 27.49 -36.32 -16.16
CA GLN A 612 27.46 -36.92 -17.49
C GLN A 612 26.38 -36.22 -18.32
N VAL A 613 26.79 -35.51 -19.36
CA VAL A 613 25.88 -34.84 -20.30
C VAL A 613 25.84 -35.67 -21.59
N GLU A 614 24.89 -36.59 -21.72
CA GLU A 614 24.61 -37.25 -23.00
C GLU A 614 23.86 -36.27 -23.93
N GLU A 615 24.30 -36.13 -25.19
CA GLU A 615 23.64 -35.32 -26.21
C GLU A 615 22.18 -35.80 -26.40
N GLY A 616 21.23 -35.03 -25.86
CA GLY A 616 19.79 -35.28 -26.01
C GLY A 616 19.02 -35.63 -24.73
N SER A 617 19.67 -35.76 -23.56
CA SER A 617 18.96 -35.95 -22.29
C SER A 617 18.83 -34.63 -21.49
N PRO A 618 17.63 -34.22 -21.05
CA PRO A 618 17.40 -32.91 -20.42
C PRO A 618 17.77 -32.84 -18.92
N GLU A 619 18.12 -33.96 -18.27
CA GLU A 619 18.36 -34.03 -16.82
C GLU A 619 19.83 -34.38 -16.51
N PRO A 620 20.52 -33.61 -15.66
CA PRO A 620 21.90 -33.93 -15.28
C PRO A 620 21.97 -35.22 -14.45
N ARG A 621 22.93 -36.08 -14.79
CA ARG A 621 23.18 -37.37 -14.13
C ARG A 621 24.54 -37.40 -13.46
N VAL A 622 24.60 -38.03 -12.29
CA VAL A 622 25.82 -38.19 -11.48
C VAL A 622 26.03 -39.66 -11.14
N TYR A 623 27.26 -40.15 -11.33
CA TYR A 623 27.64 -41.51 -10.95
C TYR A 623 28.25 -41.50 -9.54
N LEU A 624 27.71 -42.33 -8.63
CA LEU A 624 28.17 -42.44 -7.24
C LEU A 624 28.69 -43.84 -6.94
N ARG A 625 29.94 -43.95 -6.48
CA ARG A 625 30.52 -45.19 -5.96
C ARG A 625 29.88 -45.60 -4.62
N PRO A 626 30.06 -46.86 -4.17
CA PRO A 626 29.59 -47.30 -2.87
C PRO A 626 30.00 -46.35 -1.74
N ARG A 627 29.03 -45.87 -0.96
CA ARG A 627 29.23 -44.93 0.18
C ARG A 627 29.84 -43.57 -0.15
N GLU A 628 30.02 -43.24 -1.42
CA GLU A 628 30.55 -41.94 -1.87
C GLU A 628 29.56 -40.81 -1.54
N THR A 629 30.12 -39.63 -1.28
CA THR A 629 29.37 -38.41 -0.98
C THR A 629 29.90 -37.30 -1.86
N VAL A 630 29.02 -36.65 -2.63
CA VAL A 630 29.35 -35.57 -3.55
C VAL A 630 28.54 -34.32 -3.22
N HIS A 631 29.03 -33.16 -3.66
CA HIS A 631 28.36 -31.87 -3.49
C HIS A 631 27.73 -31.46 -4.81
N ILE A 632 26.39 -31.40 -4.85
CA ILE A 632 25.63 -30.99 -6.03
C ILE A 632 25.46 -29.47 -6.00
N PRO A 633 26.10 -28.70 -6.91
CA PRO A 633 25.92 -27.26 -6.99
C PRO A 633 24.57 -26.90 -7.60
N LEU A 634 23.74 -26.19 -6.84
CA LEU A 634 22.44 -25.68 -7.24
C LEU A 634 22.48 -24.15 -7.28
N MET A 635 21.82 -23.57 -8.28
CA MET A 635 21.66 -22.14 -8.45
C MET A 635 20.19 -21.81 -8.58
N TYR A 636 19.73 -20.90 -7.72
CA TYR A 636 18.41 -20.29 -7.84
C TYR A 636 18.53 -18.87 -8.36
N GLN A 637 17.85 -18.53 -9.44
CA GLN A 637 17.78 -17.15 -9.92
C GLN A 637 16.43 -16.87 -10.56
N THR A 638 15.84 -15.72 -10.21
CA THR A 638 14.57 -15.27 -10.76
C THR A 638 14.68 -13.86 -11.30
N PHE A 639 14.14 -13.66 -12.49
CA PHE A 639 14.00 -12.35 -13.12
C PHE A 639 12.55 -11.87 -13.11
N VAL A 640 11.58 -12.78 -12.97
CA VAL A 640 10.16 -12.46 -13.04
C VAL A 640 9.68 -11.95 -11.69
N CYS A 641 8.82 -10.93 -11.71
CA CYS A 641 8.15 -10.43 -10.51
C CYS A 641 6.67 -10.24 -10.83
N ASP A 642 5.81 -10.47 -9.85
CA ASP A 642 4.39 -10.13 -9.97
C ASP A 642 4.24 -8.61 -9.98
N HIS A 643 4.07 -8.04 -11.19
CA HIS A 643 3.87 -6.61 -11.44
C HIS A 643 2.47 -6.12 -11.10
N SER A 644 1.65 -6.95 -10.46
CA SER A 644 0.45 -6.51 -9.76
C SER A 644 0.88 -5.67 -8.57
N ALA A 645 1.34 -4.44 -8.86
CA ALA A 645 1.23 -3.36 -7.91
C ALA A 645 -0.21 -3.41 -7.38
N PRO A 646 -0.43 -3.29 -6.07
CA PRO A 646 -1.72 -2.86 -5.57
C PRO A 646 -1.90 -1.38 -5.97
N GLY A 647 -1.97 -1.10 -7.26
CA GLY A 647 -2.64 0.08 -7.75
C GLY A 647 -4.10 -0.16 -7.43
N LEU A 648 -4.61 0.43 -6.34
CA LEU A 648 -5.92 1.08 -6.23
C LEU A 648 -7.12 0.46 -7.00
N GLN A 649 -7.13 -0.85 -7.25
CA GLN A 649 -8.21 -1.62 -7.85
C GLN A 649 -8.82 -2.48 -6.76
N GLY A 650 -10.12 -2.28 -6.59
CA GLY A 650 -10.97 -3.10 -5.72
C GLY A 650 -11.59 -4.22 -6.55
N PRO A 651 -12.32 -5.13 -5.90
CA PRO A 651 -12.56 -6.50 -6.36
C PRO A 651 -13.30 -6.54 -7.70
N GLY A 652 -12.69 -7.20 -8.69
CA GLY A 652 -13.45 -7.82 -9.76
C GLY A 652 -14.29 -8.97 -9.19
N PHE A 653 -15.51 -9.11 -9.70
CA PHE A 653 -16.37 -10.25 -9.40
C PHE A 653 -15.66 -11.56 -9.77
N PRO A 654 -15.78 -12.63 -8.97
CA PRO A 654 -15.22 -13.92 -9.34
C PRO A 654 -15.97 -14.47 -10.57
N PRO A 655 -15.29 -15.07 -11.56
CA PRO A 655 -15.95 -15.92 -12.52
C PRO A 655 -16.62 -17.07 -11.77
N SER A 656 -17.87 -17.36 -12.11
CA SER A 656 -18.61 -18.51 -11.61
C SER A 656 -17.93 -19.80 -12.09
N GLY A 657 -17.02 -20.32 -11.29
CA GLY A 657 -16.35 -21.60 -11.51
C GLY A 657 -15.61 -21.99 -10.23
N ARG A 658 -15.97 -23.13 -9.64
CA ARG A 658 -15.36 -23.64 -8.41
C ARG A 658 -13.92 -24.04 -8.67
N GLN A 659 -12.95 -23.26 -8.19
CA GLN A 659 -11.64 -23.77 -7.77
C GLN A 659 -11.06 -22.85 -6.68
N ARG A 660 -10.59 -23.47 -5.60
CA ARG A 660 -10.08 -22.81 -4.39
C ARG A 660 -8.58 -22.63 -4.56
N ASP A 661 -8.09 -21.38 -4.52
CA ASP A 661 -6.75 -21.09 -4.01
C ASP A 661 -6.71 -19.77 -3.23
N VAL A 662 -5.96 -19.81 -2.13
CA VAL A 662 -5.97 -18.86 -1.02
C VAL A 662 -4.86 -17.83 -1.23
N ALA A 663 -5.18 -16.66 -1.79
CA ALA A 663 -4.22 -15.56 -1.92
C ALA A 663 -3.97 -14.85 -0.57
N ARG A 664 -2.73 -14.98 -0.05
CA ARG A 664 -2.18 -14.22 1.08
C ARG A 664 -1.96 -12.76 0.65
N LYS A 665 -2.41 -11.79 1.46
CA LYS A 665 -2.10 -10.37 1.28
C LYS A 665 -0.69 -10.06 1.80
N ASN A 666 0.29 -9.88 0.90
CA ASN A 666 1.59 -9.28 1.18
C ASN A 666 1.71 -7.91 0.47
N PRO A 667 2.34 -6.89 1.08
CA PRO A 667 2.61 -5.63 0.39
C PRO A 667 3.72 -5.82 -0.66
N SER A 668 3.38 -5.51 -1.90
CA SER A 668 4.19 -5.16 -3.09
C SER A 668 5.72 -5.23 -3.03
N ASN A 669 6.29 -5.80 -4.12
CA ASN A 669 7.70 -5.85 -4.55
C ASN A 669 8.52 -7.05 -4.07
N ILE A 670 8.08 -8.29 -4.27
CA ILE A 670 8.99 -9.40 -3.94
C ILE A 670 8.72 -10.61 -4.84
N VAL A 671 9.81 -11.28 -5.22
CA VAL A 671 9.85 -12.66 -5.69
C VAL A 671 8.77 -13.48 -4.99
N CYS A 672 8.04 -14.33 -5.71
CA CYS A 672 6.99 -15.12 -5.09
C CYS A 672 7.61 -16.16 -4.16
N ALA A 673 7.18 -16.18 -2.89
CA ALA A 673 7.55 -17.25 -1.98
C ALA A 673 7.04 -18.58 -2.56
N LYS A 674 7.96 -19.53 -2.78
CA LYS A 674 7.63 -20.81 -3.43
C LYS A 674 8.44 -21.95 -2.83
N SER A 675 7.89 -23.15 -2.94
CA SER A 675 8.57 -24.38 -2.53
C SER A 675 8.90 -25.18 -3.77
N ILE A 676 10.19 -25.36 -4.03
CA ILE A 676 10.71 -26.09 -5.19
C ILE A 676 11.18 -27.45 -4.70
N LYS A 677 10.81 -28.51 -5.42
CA LYS A 677 11.20 -29.88 -5.11
C LYS A 677 12.25 -30.34 -6.11
N VAL A 678 13.44 -30.66 -5.61
CA VAL A 678 14.49 -31.35 -6.37
C VAL A 678 14.49 -32.82 -5.97
N THR A 679 14.33 -33.72 -6.93
CA THR A 679 14.29 -35.17 -6.71
C THR A 679 15.51 -35.83 -7.33
N PHE A 680 16.22 -36.61 -6.53
CA PHE A 680 17.37 -37.40 -6.93
C PHE A 680 16.89 -38.84 -7.14
N LYS A 681 16.84 -39.34 -8.37
CA LYS A 681 16.29 -40.67 -8.69
C LYS A 681 17.39 -41.64 -9.11
N ALA A 682 17.32 -42.88 -8.62
CA ALA A 682 18.17 -43.96 -9.11
C ALA A 682 17.66 -44.52 -10.46
N GLU A 683 18.44 -45.38 -11.11
CA GLU A 683 18.08 -46.02 -12.39
C GLU A 683 16.76 -46.81 -12.35
N ASP A 684 16.35 -47.32 -11.18
CA ASP A 684 15.07 -48.02 -10.99
C ASP A 684 13.87 -47.06 -10.82
N GLY A 685 14.10 -45.74 -10.99
CA GLY A 685 13.11 -44.68 -10.87
C GLY A 685 12.75 -44.29 -9.44
N LYS A 686 13.31 -44.96 -8.41
CA LYS A 686 13.01 -44.65 -7.00
C LYS A 686 13.80 -43.43 -6.54
N PRO A 687 13.18 -42.54 -5.71
CA PRO A 687 13.88 -41.39 -5.17
C PRO A 687 14.91 -41.83 -4.11
N LEU A 688 16.18 -41.52 -4.36
CA LEU A 688 17.28 -41.70 -3.43
C LEU A 688 17.28 -40.62 -2.33
N ALA A 689 17.02 -39.38 -2.75
CA ALA A 689 16.91 -38.22 -1.88
C ALA A 689 15.90 -37.22 -2.47
N VAL A 690 15.29 -36.41 -1.61
CA VAL A 690 14.45 -35.29 -2.01
C VAL A 690 14.97 -34.05 -1.30
N LEU A 691 15.22 -32.97 -2.05
CA LEU A 691 15.51 -31.66 -1.49
C LEU A 691 14.29 -30.77 -1.72
N GLN A 692 13.71 -30.28 -0.63
CA GLN A 692 12.65 -29.28 -0.67
C GLN A 692 13.25 -27.92 -0.33
N VAL A 693 13.34 -27.06 -1.35
CA VAL A 693 13.85 -25.71 -1.25
C VAL A 693 12.69 -24.75 -1.00
N GLU A 694 12.69 -24.10 0.16
CA GLU A 694 11.75 -23.03 0.51
C GLU A 694 12.41 -21.70 0.12
N VAL A 695 11.96 -21.11 -0.99
CA VAL A 695 12.42 -19.80 -1.44
C VAL A 695 11.64 -18.72 -0.70
N GLU A 696 12.32 -18.03 0.20
CA GLU A 696 11.84 -16.89 0.94
C GLU A 696 12.33 -15.60 0.28
N PRO A 697 11.43 -14.67 -0.08
CA PRO A 697 11.80 -13.57 -0.92
C PRO A 697 12.36 -12.40 -0.10
N THR A 698 13.44 -11.78 -0.58
CA THR A 698 14.12 -10.65 0.07
C THR A 698 13.98 -9.37 -0.75
N PRO A 699 13.96 -8.18 -0.10
CA PRO A 699 13.87 -6.91 -0.81
C PRO A 699 15.15 -6.64 -1.62
N HIS A 700 14.98 -6.07 -2.82
CA HIS A 700 16.08 -5.63 -3.70
C HIS A 700 16.24 -4.10 -3.64
N LEU A 701 17.44 -3.61 -3.90
CA LEU A 701 17.74 -2.18 -3.94
C LEU A 701 17.49 -1.61 -5.34
N VAL A 702 16.62 -0.60 -5.44
CA VAL A 702 16.37 0.12 -6.69
C VAL A 702 17.34 1.29 -6.78
N GLY A 703 18.25 1.24 -7.75
CA GLY A 703 19.24 2.31 -8.00
C GLY A 703 18.65 3.52 -8.72
N HIS A 704 17.71 3.31 -9.66
CA HIS A 704 17.07 4.39 -10.42
C HIS A 704 15.57 4.15 -10.60
N SER A 705 14.78 5.22 -10.73
CA SER A 705 13.35 5.13 -11.00
C SER A 705 12.97 6.06 -12.16
N PHE A 706 12.34 5.51 -13.20
CA PHE A 706 11.89 6.24 -14.37
C PHE A 706 10.36 6.31 -14.40
N ARG A 707 9.83 7.46 -14.79
CA ARG A 707 8.40 7.68 -15.00
C ARG A 707 8.18 8.22 -16.40
N LEU A 708 7.54 7.40 -17.24
CA LEU A 708 7.30 7.66 -18.65
C LEU A 708 5.81 7.79 -18.89
N TYR A 709 5.43 8.66 -19.82
CA TYR A 709 4.05 8.90 -20.22
C TYR A 709 3.94 8.63 -21.71
N HIS A 710 3.00 7.78 -22.11
CA HIS A 710 2.84 7.36 -23.50
C HIS A 710 1.36 7.29 -23.90
N PRO A 711 1.01 7.51 -25.18
CA PRO A 711 -0.37 7.30 -25.65
C PRO A 711 -0.83 5.85 -25.45
N GLN A 712 -2.10 5.67 -25.08
CA GLN A 712 -2.71 4.36 -24.91
C GLN A 712 -2.63 3.52 -26.19
N HIS A 713 -2.54 2.20 -26.03
CA HIS A 713 -2.43 1.21 -27.11
C HIS A 713 -1.25 1.41 -28.09
N CYS A 714 -0.36 2.38 -27.85
CA CYS A 714 0.81 2.60 -28.68
C CYS A 714 2.04 1.90 -28.09
N LEU A 715 2.88 1.33 -28.94
CA LEU A 715 4.18 0.78 -28.54
C LEU A 715 5.11 1.92 -28.10
N LEU A 716 5.65 1.85 -26.89
CA LEU A 716 6.67 2.80 -26.43
C LEU A 716 8.05 2.29 -26.85
N LYS A 717 8.82 3.14 -27.54
CA LYS A 717 10.25 2.93 -27.82
C LYS A 717 11.04 4.02 -27.09
N LYS A 718 11.94 3.66 -26.18
CA LYS A 718 12.76 4.64 -25.43
C LYS A 718 14.18 4.12 -25.23
N ALA A 719 15.17 4.97 -25.40
CA ALA A 719 16.55 4.71 -25.00
C ALA A 719 16.80 5.35 -23.63
N LEU A 720 17.31 4.56 -22.68
CA LEU A 720 17.70 5.02 -21.35
C LEU A 720 19.23 4.93 -21.21
N ARG A 721 19.85 6.06 -20.95
CA ARG A 721 21.31 6.20 -20.84
C ARG A 721 21.86 5.51 -19.61
N ILE A 722 22.86 4.64 -19.78
CA ILE A 722 23.57 4.01 -18.66
C ILE A 722 24.54 5.02 -18.03
N PRO A 723 24.54 5.21 -16.71
CA PRO A 723 25.49 6.09 -16.04
C PRO A 723 26.96 5.69 -16.30
N PRO A 724 27.88 6.65 -16.54
CA PRO A 724 29.29 6.36 -16.87
C PRO A 724 30.02 5.50 -15.83
N ALA A 725 29.64 5.61 -14.55
CA ALA A 725 30.25 4.85 -13.46
C ALA A 725 30.02 3.32 -13.54
N LEU A 726 29.05 2.87 -14.33
CA LEU A 726 28.78 1.44 -14.56
C LEU A 726 29.54 0.90 -15.79
N GLY A 727 30.06 1.78 -16.66
CA GLY A 727 30.57 1.41 -17.99
C GLY A 727 32.06 1.66 -18.22
N SER A 728 32.85 1.91 -17.16
CA SER A 728 34.30 2.11 -17.31
C SER A 728 35.02 1.96 -15.97
N LEU A 729 35.23 0.72 -15.55
CA LEU A 729 36.28 0.37 -14.59
C LEU A 729 37.02 -0.83 -15.19
N ASP A 730 38.28 -0.61 -15.53
CA ASP A 730 39.26 -1.59 -15.99
C ASP A 730 39.04 -2.21 -17.37
N GLY A 731 39.53 -1.54 -18.43
CA GLY A 731 40.33 -2.08 -19.55
C GLY A 731 39.94 -3.36 -20.30
N GLY A 732 38.84 -4.02 -19.97
CA GLY A 732 38.27 -5.18 -20.63
C GLY A 732 36.94 -4.80 -21.27
N GLU A 733 36.68 -5.33 -22.46
CA GLU A 733 35.41 -5.18 -23.19
C GLU A 733 34.29 -5.98 -22.49
N ASP A 734 33.98 -5.71 -21.22
CA ASP A 734 32.92 -6.42 -20.52
C ASP A 734 31.55 -5.85 -20.94
N GLU A 735 30.88 -6.60 -21.82
CA GLU A 735 29.57 -6.28 -22.38
C GLU A 735 28.48 -6.25 -21.28
N ILE A 736 27.92 -5.06 -21.00
CA ILE A 736 26.82 -4.93 -20.04
C ILE A 736 25.59 -5.69 -20.54
N SER A 737 25.21 -6.71 -19.78
CA SER A 737 24.02 -7.51 -20.02
C SER A 737 22.78 -6.91 -19.34
N VAL A 738 21.62 -7.01 -19.98
CA VAL A 738 20.36 -6.47 -19.46
C VAL A 738 19.26 -7.53 -19.41
N ARG A 739 18.50 -7.54 -18.31
CA ARG A 739 17.28 -8.36 -18.15
C ARG A 739 16.10 -7.48 -17.73
N CYS A 740 14.89 -7.89 -18.11
CA CYS A 740 13.65 -7.25 -17.68
C CYS A 740 12.82 -8.23 -16.88
N SER A 741 12.11 -7.72 -15.87
CA SER A 741 11.21 -8.53 -15.07
C SER A 741 9.86 -8.81 -15.71
N ASP A 742 9.51 -8.08 -16.77
CA ASP A 742 8.27 -8.28 -17.52
C ASP A 742 8.61 -8.98 -18.84
N PRO A 743 8.11 -10.20 -19.09
CA PRO A 743 8.48 -10.97 -20.27
C PRO A 743 7.95 -10.37 -21.58
N GLU A 744 6.96 -9.47 -21.53
CA GLU A 744 6.45 -8.79 -22.73
C GLU A 744 7.27 -7.53 -23.08
N VAL A 745 8.19 -7.11 -22.22
CA VAL A 745 9.03 -5.93 -22.44
C VAL A 745 10.36 -6.37 -23.02
N ILE A 746 10.69 -5.86 -24.20
CA ILE A 746 11.98 -6.12 -24.83
C ILE A 746 12.97 -5.05 -24.33
N CYS A 747 14.05 -5.48 -23.67
CA CYS A 747 15.19 -4.66 -23.32
C CYS A 747 16.46 -5.19 -23.98
N GLN A 748 17.25 -4.31 -24.59
CA GLN A 748 18.54 -4.65 -25.22
C GLN A 748 19.53 -3.51 -25.01
N THR A 749 20.79 -3.85 -24.81
CA THR A 749 21.91 -2.91 -24.88
C THR A 749 22.47 -2.92 -26.30
N LYS A 750 22.90 -1.76 -26.80
CA LYS A 750 23.70 -1.67 -28.03
C LYS A 750 24.89 -0.76 -27.78
N VAL A 751 26.07 -1.23 -28.14
CA VAL A 751 27.28 -0.41 -28.22
C VAL A 751 27.27 0.24 -29.60
N LEU A 752 27.19 1.58 -29.65
CA LEU A 752 27.13 2.31 -30.92
C LEU A 752 28.52 2.52 -31.53
N ALA A 753 29.53 2.79 -30.69
CA ALA A 753 30.95 2.86 -31.05
C ALA A 753 31.85 2.72 -29.79
N PRO A 754 33.12 2.31 -29.93
CA PRO A 754 34.08 2.32 -28.81
C PRO A 754 34.23 3.72 -28.23
N GLY A 755 33.97 3.88 -26.92
CA GLY A 755 34.05 5.17 -26.22
C GLY A 755 32.77 6.01 -26.21
N GLU A 756 31.71 5.59 -26.92
CA GLU A 756 30.39 6.21 -26.79
C GLU A 756 29.59 5.64 -25.61
N PRO A 757 28.76 6.45 -24.94
CA PRO A 757 27.96 5.96 -23.83
C PRO A 757 26.95 4.90 -24.27
N GLN A 758 26.81 3.83 -23.47
CA GLN A 758 25.91 2.72 -23.74
C GLN A 758 24.46 3.06 -23.31
N ASP A 759 23.48 2.63 -24.11
CA ASP A 759 22.06 2.85 -23.86
C ASP A 759 21.30 1.53 -23.73
N VAL A 760 20.30 1.52 -22.85
CA VAL A 760 19.27 0.47 -22.76
C VAL A 760 18.10 0.87 -23.64
N TYR A 761 17.87 0.12 -24.71
CA TYR A 761 16.73 0.29 -25.60
C TYR A 761 15.55 -0.53 -25.07
N LEU A 762 14.42 0.14 -24.87
CA LEU A 762 13.18 -0.44 -24.38
C LEU A 762 12.11 -0.40 -25.46
N LYS A 763 11.42 -1.54 -25.64
CA LYS A 763 10.15 -1.62 -26.35
C LYS A 763 9.08 -2.16 -25.40
N VAL A 764 8.10 -1.33 -25.07
CA VAL A 764 7.03 -1.67 -24.12
C VAL A 764 5.68 -1.70 -24.85
N PRO A 765 4.92 -2.80 -24.79
CA PRO A 765 3.60 -2.90 -25.41
C PRO A 765 2.62 -1.90 -24.79
N GLY A 766 1.76 -1.34 -25.64
CA GLY A 766 0.77 -0.35 -25.22
C GLY A 766 -0.36 -0.96 -24.39
N SER A 767 -0.84 -0.23 -23.39
CA SER A 767 -2.04 -0.60 -22.61
C SER A 767 -3.13 0.48 -22.73
N ALA A 768 -4.36 0.15 -22.35
CA ALA A 768 -5.46 1.11 -22.27
C ALA A 768 -5.22 2.17 -21.18
N SER A 769 -5.73 3.39 -21.37
CA SER A 769 -5.80 4.40 -20.29
C SER A 769 -6.89 4.02 -19.28
N PRO A 770 -6.70 4.29 -17.96
CA PRO A 770 -5.59 4.96 -17.30
C PRO A 770 -4.57 3.98 -16.70
N ASN A 771 -4.32 2.85 -17.37
CA ASN A 771 -3.51 1.78 -16.81
C ASN A 771 -2.03 2.18 -16.73
N VAL A 772 -1.33 1.63 -15.73
CA VAL A 772 0.09 1.90 -15.50
C VAL A 772 0.83 0.57 -15.52
N LYS A 773 1.77 0.41 -16.45
CA LYS A 773 2.65 -0.76 -16.49
C LYS A 773 3.90 -0.45 -15.67
N MET A 774 4.22 -1.31 -14.71
CA MET A 774 5.39 -1.18 -13.84
C MET A 774 6.27 -2.42 -14.01
N PHE A 775 7.57 -2.24 -14.16
CA PHE A 775 8.54 -3.33 -14.27
C PHE A 775 9.94 -2.88 -13.85
N TYR A 776 10.84 -3.84 -13.68
CA TYR A 776 12.23 -3.64 -13.34
C TYR A 776 13.15 -4.00 -14.51
N ILE A 777 14.24 -3.27 -14.63
CA ILE A 777 15.36 -3.54 -15.53
C ILE A 777 16.58 -3.82 -14.65
N MET A 778 17.29 -4.89 -14.92
CA MET A 778 18.48 -5.31 -14.18
C MET A 778 19.68 -5.25 -15.11
N LEU A 779 20.73 -4.55 -14.67
CA LEU A 779 22.00 -4.41 -15.38
C LEU A 779 23.06 -5.27 -14.70
N PHE A 780 23.77 -6.06 -15.50
CA PHE A 780 24.82 -6.95 -15.05
C PHE A 780 26.13 -6.59 -15.75
N THR A 781 27.19 -6.51 -14.95
CA THR A 781 28.57 -6.33 -15.42
C THR A 781 29.33 -7.64 -15.45
N ASP A 782 28.77 -8.71 -14.89
CA ASP A 782 29.39 -10.02 -14.84
C ASP A 782 28.80 -10.96 -15.89
N ARG A 783 29.64 -11.82 -16.47
CA ARG A 783 29.27 -12.77 -17.53
C ARG A 783 28.23 -13.81 -17.09
N TRP A 784 28.13 -14.11 -15.79
CA TRP A 784 27.27 -15.16 -15.26
C TRP A 784 25.97 -14.64 -14.64
N LEU A 785 25.70 -13.34 -14.77
CA LEU A 785 24.56 -12.62 -14.19
C LEU A 785 24.40 -12.86 -12.68
N ALA A 786 25.50 -13.05 -11.94
CA ALA A 786 25.47 -13.45 -10.55
C ALA A 786 24.79 -12.41 -9.64
N CYS A 787 25.07 -11.12 -9.85
CA CYS A 787 24.48 -10.05 -9.06
C CYS A 787 24.28 -8.78 -9.90
N PRO A 788 23.08 -8.18 -9.91
CA PRO A 788 22.83 -6.98 -10.70
C PRO A 788 23.63 -5.79 -10.14
N ALA A 789 24.43 -5.15 -10.98
CA ALA A 789 25.15 -3.92 -10.65
C ALA A 789 24.19 -2.75 -10.39
N SER A 790 23.04 -2.72 -11.07
CA SER A 790 21.98 -1.75 -10.84
C SER A 790 20.62 -2.30 -11.23
N ILE A 791 19.59 -1.98 -10.43
CA ILE A 791 18.18 -2.29 -10.74
C ILE A 791 17.42 -0.99 -10.92
N TRP A 792 16.75 -0.83 -12.06
CA TRP A 792 15.95 0.33 -12.41
C TRP A 792 14.47 -0.01 -12.36
N ARG A 793 13.67 0.86 -11.74
CA ARG A 793 12.20 0.72 -11.70
C ARG A 793 11.56 1.64 -12.73
N VAL A 794 10.78 1.11 -13.65
CA VAL A 794 10.14 1.88 -14.72
C VAL A 794 8.63 1.87 -14.54
N HIS A 795 8.00 3.05 -14.57
CA HIS A 795 6.55 3.22 -14.65
C HIS A 795 6.19 3.83 -16.00
N VAL A 796 5.33 3.15 -16.76
CA VAL A 796 4.77 3.66 -18.01
C VAL A 796 3.29 3.94 -17.80
N HIS A 797 2.93 5.22 -17.81
CA HIS A 797 1.55 5.69 -17.73
C HIS A 797 0.98 5.79 -19.14
N PHE A 798 -0.05 4.99 -19.43
CA PHE A 798 -0.77 5.06 -20.69
C PHE A 798 -1.93 6.04 -20.58
N LEU A 799 -1.95 7.03 -21.48
CA LEU A 799 -2.86 8.17 -21.44
C LEU A 799 -3.65 8.28 -22.73
N GLU A 800 -4.86 8.81 -22.65
CA GLU A 800 -5.64 9.15 -23.84
C GLU A 800 -5.05 10.41 -24.49
N ARG A 801 -4.60 10.31 -25.75
CA ARG A 801 -3.97 11.43 -26.46
C ARG A 801 -5.05 12.35 -27.03
N VAL A 802 -4.91 13.64 -26.77
CA VAL A 802 -5.79 14.69 -27.31
C VAL A 802 -4.93 15.74 -27.99
N GLU A 803 -5.15 15.94 -29.28
CA GLU A 803 -4.45 16.99 -30.03
C GLU A 803 -5.25 18.29 -29.99
N VAL A 804 -4.57 19.38 -29.63
CA VAL A 804 -5.16 20.72 -29.62
C VAL A 804 -4.32 21.59 -30.52
N SER A 805 -4.86 21.90 -31.70
CA SER A 805 -4.30 22.89 -32.60
C SER A 805 -4.91 24.25 -32.27
N CYS A 806 -4.06 25.23 -31.98
CA CYS A 806 -4.48 26.57 -31.58
C CYS A 806 -3.55 27.65 -32.14
N VAL A 807 -3.96 28.91 -32.05
CA VAL A 807 -3.17 30.06 -32.51
C VAL A 807 -2.68 30.83 -31.28
N ALA A 808 -1.42 31.27 -31.28
CA ALA A 808 -0.89 32.05 -30.16
C ALA A 808 -1.63 33.40 -30.00
N GLY A 809 -1.90 33.80 -28.76
CA GLY A 809 -2.72 34.96 -28.39
C GLY A 809 -4.19 34.63 -28.13
N GLN A 810 -4.71 33.61 -28.82
CA GLN A 810 -6.13 33.28 -28.83
C GLN A 810 -6.47 32.18 -27.81
N ARG A 811 -7.56 32.38 -27.06
CA ARG A 811 -8.15 31.32 -26.24
C ARG A 811 -8.83 30.27 -27.12
N SER A 812 -8.37 29.03 -27.00
CA SER A 812 -8.97 27.84 -27.61
C SER A 812 -9.58 26.95 -26.52
N MET A 813 -10.63 26.24 -26.87
CA MET A 813 -11.35 25.36 -25.95
C MET A 813 -11.47 23.96 -26.55
N GLN A 814 -11.03 22.96 -25.79
CA GLN A 814 -11.10 21.56 -26.16
C GLN A 814 -11.90 20.80 -25.12
N SER A 815 -12.83 19.98 -25.59
CA SER A 815 -13.61 19.09 -24.75
C SER A 815 -12.86 17.79 -24.48
N LEU A 816 -12.86 17.37 -23.21
CA LEU A 816 -12.46 16.05 -22.74
C LEU A 816 -13.67 15.29 -22.22
N VAL A 817 -13.81 14.04 -22.63
CA VAL A 817 -14.98 13.21 -22.32
C VAL A 817 -14.69 12.32 -21.12
N LEU A 818 -15.39 12.54 -20.00
CA LEU A 818 -15.31 11.68 -18.82
C LEU A 818 -16.58 10.84 -18.69
N ARG A 819 -16.44 9.51 -18.82
CA ARG A 819 -17.57 8.58 -18.73
C ARG A 819 -17.90 8.22 -17.28
N GLY A 820 -19.19 8.17 -16.97
CA GLY A 820 -19.75 7.80 -15.67
C GLY A 820 -19.41 6.37 -15.26
N THR A 821 -19.27 6.14 -13.95
CA THR A 821 -19.00 4.80 -13.40
C THR A 821 -20.30 4.14 -12.89
N ARG A 822 -20.26 2.89 -12.42
CA ARG A 822 -21.45 2.20 -11.87
C ARG A 822 -22.17 2.95 -10.73
N ALA A 823 -21.49 3.87 -10.05
CA ALA A 823 -22.06 4.69 -8.99
C ALA A 823 -21.64 6.16 -9.18
N THR A 824 -22.41 7.08 -8.62
CA THR A 824 -22.04 8.49 -8.54
C THR A 824 -20.74 8.64 -7.73
N ARG A 825 -19.80 9.44 -8.24
CA ARG A 825 -18.50 9.66 -7.58
C ARG A 825 -18.17 11.14 -7.51
N ARG A 826 -17.47 11.56 -6.46
CA ARG A 826 -16.91 12.91 -6.36
C ARG A 826 -15.55 12.93 -7.06
N VAL A 827 -15.41 13.75 -8.09
CA VAL A 827 -14.25 13.79 -8.97
C VAL A 827 -13.62 15.18 -8.96
N GLU A 828 -12.29 15.25 -8.93
CA GLU A 828 -11.53 16.50 -8.93
C GLU A 828 -10.39 16.47 -9.95
N PRO A 829 -10.47 17.27 -11.03
CA PRO A 829 -9.31 17.68 -11.82
C PRO A 829 -8.90 19.15 -11.55
N SER A 830 -9.83 20.01 -11.12
CA SER A 830 -9.60 21.42 -10.74
C SER A 830 -10.65 21.98 -9.77
N GLY A 831 -11.51 21.10 -9.24
CA GLY A 831 -12.67 21.39 -8.38
C GLY A 831 -13.56 20.14 -8.29
N VAL A 832 -14.24 19.96 -7.15
CA VAL A 832 -14.98 18.71 -6.87
C VAL A 832 -16.38 18.76 -7.49
N PHE A 833 -16.69 17.85 -8.40
CA PHE A 833 -18.05 17.67 -8.97
C PHE A 833 -18.53 16.22 -8.87
N ALA A 834 -19.84 16.00 -8.99
CA ALA A 834 -20.43 14.67 -8.99
C ALA A 834 -20.48 14.10 -10.41
N LEU A 835 -19.75 13.01 -10.66
CA LEU A 835 -19.82 12.27 -11.92
C LEU A 835 -21.07 11.37 -11.90
N PRO A 836 -21.98 11.45 -12.89
CA PRO A 836 -23.19 10.63 -12.93
C PRO A 836 -22.91 9.12 -13.02
N PRO A 837 -23.87 8.26 -12.61
CA PRO A 837 -23.75 6.81 -12.74
C PRO A 837 -23.84 6.34 -14.20
N ALA A 838 -23.66 5.02 -14.41
CA ALA A 838 -23.40 4.36 -15.69
C ALA A 838 -24.25 4.88 -16.86
N GLY A 839 -23.59 5.22 -17.97
CA GLY A 839 -24.21 5.78 -19.17
C GLY A 839 -24.14 7.31 -19.25
N GLY A 840 -23.96 8.00 -18.12
CA GLY A 840 -23.72 9.44 -18.12
C GLY A 840 -22.35 9.81 -18.66
N VAL A 841 -22.28 10.88 -19.44
CA VAL A 841 -21.03 11.47 -19.93
C VAL A 841 -20.92 12.87 -19.36
N GLN A 842 -19.81 13.19 -18.71
CA GLN A 842 -19.47 14.53 -18.30
C GLN A 842 -18.43 15.10 -19.25
N GLU A 843 -18.74 16.25 -19.83
CA GLU A 843 -17.82 17.00 -20.66
C GLU A 843 -16.98 17.93 -19.78
N LEU A 844 -15.66 17.84 -19.89
CA LEU A 844 -14.69 18.69 -19.22
C LEU A 844 -14.08 19.65 -20.24
N GLN A 845 -14.29 20.95 -20.04
CA GLN A 845 -13.78 21.97 -20.94
C GLN A 845 -12.35 22.36 -20.56
N VAL A 846 -11.37 21.95 -21.36
CA VAL A 846 -9.97 22.41 -21.25
C VAL A 846 -9.81 23.68 -22.05
N ARG A 847 -9.45 24.76 -21.37
CA ARG A 847 -9.20 26.07 -21.99
C ARG A 847 -7.70 26.31 -22.06
N VAL A 848 -7.20 26.62 -23.24
CA VAL A 848 -5.77 26.82 -23.51
C VAL A 848 -5.60 28.15 -24.23
N GLN A 849 -4.65 28.95 -23.74
CA GLN A 849 -4.27 30.20 -24.38
C GLN A 849 -2.74 30.27 -24.44
N PRO A 850 -2.13 29.79 -25.55
CA PRO A 850 -0.70 29.91 -25.73
C PRO A 850 -0.34 31.34 -26.10
N TRP A 851 0.74 31.88 -25.53
CA TRP A 851 1.25 33.21 -25.87
C TRP A 851 2.42 33.16 -26.85
N ARG A 852 2.90 31.95 -27.18
CA ARG A 852 3.99 31.69 -28.12
C ARG A 852 3.65 30.49 -28.99
N ALA A 853 4.12 30.54 -30.23
CA ALA A 853 4.04 29.40 -31.14
C ALA A 853 5.02 28.29 -30.71
N GLY A 854 4.65 27.04 -30.97
CA GLY A 854 5.43 25.86 -30.61
C GLY A 854 4.54 24.70 -30.16
N SER A 855 5.18 23.59 -29.82
CA SER A 855 4.50 22.39 -29.32
C SER A 855 4.75 22.21 -27.83
N ARG A 856 3.72 21.82 -27.07
CA ARG A 856 3.83 21.54 -25.64
C ARG A 856 2.93 20.38 -25.24
N LEU A 857 3.44 19.52 -24.36
CA LEU A 857 2.66 18.45 -23.75
C LEU A 857 2.14 18.88 -22.38
N ALA A 858 0.87 18.59 -22.10
CA ALA A 858 0.25 18.76 -20.79
C ALA A 858 -0.47 17.48 -20.37
N PHE A 859 -0.53 17.22 -19.07
CA PHE A 859 -1.17 16.03 -18.52
C PHE A 859 -2.37 16.44 -17.67
N VAL A 860 -3.52 15.85 -17.94
CA VAL A 860 -4.75 16.10 -17.18
C VAL A 860 -5.20 14.77 -16.56
N SER A 861 -5.55 14.78 -15.28
CA SER A 861 -5.98 13.59 -14.55
C SER A 861 -7.27 13.88 -13.81
N ALA A 862 -8.22 12.96 -13.85
CA ALA A 862 -9.47 13.01 -13.09
C ALA A 862 -9.41 11.96 -11.97
N VAL A 863 -9.51 12.41 -10.71
CA VAL A 863 -9.35 11.55 -9.54
C VAL A 863 -10.64 11.53 -8.72
N ASP A 864 -11.05 10.34 -8.30
CA ASP A 864 -12.08 10.10 -7.29
C ASP A 864 -11.56 10.57 -5.92
N VAL A 865 -12.16 11.63 -5.38
CA VAL A 865 -11.71 12.29 -4.14
C VAL A 865 -11.93 11.41 -2.93
N GLU A 866 -13.02 10.64 -2.89
CA GLU A 866 -13.37 9.80 -1.74
C GLU A 866 -12.46 8.58 -1.64
N ARG A 867 -12.10 8.01 -2.79
CA ARG A 867 -11.32 6.76 -2.86
C ARG A 867 -9.87 6.97 -3.25
N CYS A 868 -9.47 8.20 -3.56
CA CYS A 868 -8.16 8.56 -4.08
C CYS A 868 -7.77 7.72 -5.32
N ARG A 869 -8.71 7.49 -6.25
CA ARG A 869 -8.52 6.63 -7.44
C ARG A 869 -8.49 7.42 -8.73
N LEU A 870 -7.50 7.16 -9.58
CA LEU A 870 -7.48 7.71 -10.94
C LEU A 870 -8.64 7.11 -11.76
N LEU A 871 -9.49 7.96 -12.31
CA LEU A 871 -10.64 7.57 -13.14
C LEU A 871 -10.33 7.67 -14.63
N ALA A 872 -9.65 8.74 -15.03
CA ALA A 872 -9.22 8.98 -16.40
C ALA A 872 -7.97 9.85 -16.40
N ALA A 873 -7.17 9.73 -17.46
CA ALA A 873 -5.98 10.54 -17.64
C ALA A 873 -5.72 10.79 -19.14
N TRP A 874 -5.40 12.05 -19.45
CA TRP A 874 -5.21 12.55 -20.81
C TRP A 874 -3.82 13.15 -20.99
N MET A 875 -3.28 12.95 -22.18
CA MET A 875 -2.09 13.61 -22.70
C MET A 875 -2.53 14.63 -23.75
N VAL A 876 -2.51 15.90 -23.37
CA VAL A 876 -2.92 17.02 -24.22
C VAL A 876 -1.69 17.52 -24.99
N CYS A 877 -1.67 17.26 -26.29
CA CYS A 877 -0.63 17.70 -27.23
C CYS A 877 -1.04 19.04 -27.84
N LEU A 878 -0.49 20.13 -27.29
CA LEU A 878 -0.75 21.49 -27.76
C LEU A 878 0.19 21.81 -28.92
N ASN A 879 -0.37 22.22 -30.05
CA ASN A 879 0.37 22.75 -31.20
C ASN A 879 -0.13 24.17 -31.46
N ALA A 880 0.66 25.15 -31.04
CA ALA A 880 0.36 26.57 -31.20
C ALA A 880 1.03 27.12 -32.47
N HIS A 881 0.22 27.60 -33.40
CA HIS A 881 0.66 28.27 -34.62
C HIS A 881 0.90 29.75 -34.38
N ARG A 882 1.73 30.38 -35.22
CA ARG A 882 1.95 31.84 -35.16
C ARG A 882 0.66 32.57 -35.57
N PRO A 883 0.32 33.68 -34.90
CA PRO A 883 -0.82 34.51 -35.25
C PRO A 883 -0.55 35.26 -36.57
N ILE A 884 -1.62 35.67 -37.24
CA ILE A 884 -1.53 36.61 -38.37
C ILE A 884 -1.20 37.99 -37.79
N LEU A 885 -0.14 38.61 -38.28
CA LEU A 885 0.28 39.94 -37.84
C LEU A 885 -0.50 41.02 -38.58
N SER A 886 -1.16 41.89 -37.83
CA SER A 886 -1.93 43.03 -38.36
C SER A 886 -1.01 44.19 -38.73
N LYS A 887 -0.05 44.53 -37.85
CA LYS A 887 0.91 45.63 -38.05
C LYS A 887 2.25 45.31 -37.39
N ALA A 888 3.32 45.91 -37.92
CA ALA A 888 4.66 45.85 -37.33
C ALA A 888 5.17 47.25 -37.03
N PHE A 889 5.84 47.42 -35.89
CA PHE A 889 6.46 48.68 -35.47
C PHE A 889 7.93 48.44 -35.12
N GLU A 890 8.82 49.32 -35.57
CA GLU A 890 10.21 49.32 -35.10
C GLU A 890 10.37 50.29 -33.93
N VAL A 891 11.01 49.84 -32.86
CA VAL A 891 11.17 50.61 -31.62
C VAL A 891 12.63 50.63 -31.19
N GLN A 892 13.19 51.83 -31.09
CA GLN A 892 14.55 52.08 -30.61
C GLN A 892 14.55 52.34 -29.09
N VAL A 893 15.31 51.54 -28.35
CA VAL A 893 15.46 51.60 -26.88
C VAL A 893 16.94 51.77 -26.52
N PRO A 894 17.31 52.79 -25.72
CA PRO A 894 18.71 53.02 -25.36
C PRO A 894 19.29 51.88 -24.50
N VAL A 895 20.54 51.50 -24.75
CA VAL A 895 21.33 50.58 -23.90
C VAL A 895 21.94 51.34 -22.72
N GLY A 896 21.83 50.78 -21.52
CA GLY A 896 22.38 51.38 -20.30
C GLY A 896 21.48 52.43 -19.64
N GLY A 897 21.46 52.42 -18.31
CA GLY A 897 20.58 53.24 -17.47
C GLY A 897 19.54 52.42 -16.74
N GLY A 898 19.52 52.46 -15.41
CA GLY A 898 18.63 51.64 -14.57
C GLY A 898 17.14 51.98 -14.64
N ARG A 899 16.68 52.82 -15.57
CA ARG A 899 15.26 53.19 -15.77
C ARG A 899 14.80 52.75 -17.16
N GLY A 900 13.71 51.98 -17.22
CA GLY A 900 13.14 51.49 -18.48
C GLY A 900 12.62 52.60 -19.42
N SER A 901 12.57 52.32 -20.72
CA SER A 901 12.14 53.27 -21.76
C SER A 901 10.63 53.24 -21.98
N THR A 902 10.00 54.37 -22.28
CA THR A 902 8.55 54.46 -22.53
C THR A 902 8.27 54.91 -23.95
N ARG A 903 7.38 54.22 -24.66
CA ARG A 903 6.91 54.53 -26.02
C ARG A 903 5.40 54.45 -26.11
N ARG A 904 4.84 54.84 -27.26
CA ARG A 904 3.40 54.84 -27.52
C ARG A 904 3.14 54.30 -28.93
N ILE A 905 2.08 53.53 -29.10
CA ILE A 905 1.54 53.10 -30.40
C ILE A 905 0.05 53.44 -30.46
N THR A 906 -0.51 53.59 -31.65
CA THR A 906 -1.94 53.90 -31.83
C THR A 906 -2.73 52.68 -32.27
N TYR A 907 -3.94 52.56 -31.74
CA TYR A 907 -4.93 51.54 -32.08
C TYR A 907 -6.23 52.24 -32.49
N THR A 908 -6.83 51.85 -33.60
CA THR A 908 -8.12 52.37 -34.07
C THR A 908 -9.15 51.27 -33.92
N ASN A 909 -10.26 51.53 -33.22
CA ASN A 909 -11.34 50.54 -33.11
C ASN A 909 -12.04 50.40 -34.47
N PRO A 910 -11.95 49.23 -35.16
CA PRO A 910 -12.55 49.07 -36.49
C PRO A 910 -14.07 48.85 -36.44
N TYR A 911 -14.65 48.68 -35.25
CA TYR A 911 -16.07 48.41 -35.06
C TYR A 911 -16.90 49.70 -34.95
N PRO A 912 -18.21 49.67 -35.28
CA PRO A 912 -19.08 50.84 -35.19
C PRO A 912 -19.46 51.23 -33.75
N ASP A 913 -19.36 50.28 -32.82
CA ASP A 913 -19.73 50.46 -31.42
C ASP A 913 -18.52 50.55 -30.49
N SER A 914 -18.73 51.14 -29.30
CA SER A 914 -17.70 51.17 -28.26
C SER A 914 -17.39 49.75 -27.77
N ARG A 915 -16.10 49.39 -27.71
CA ARG A 915 -15.65 48.07 -27.24
C ARG A 915 -14.51 48.18 -26.24
N LEU A 916 -14.48 47.21 -25.32
CA LEU A 916 -13.40 47.00 -24.37
C LEU A 916 -12.38 46.02 -24.96
N PHE A 917 -11.10 46.38 -24.91
CA PHE A 917 -9.98 45.57 -25.37
C PHE A 917 -9.00 45.29 -24.23
N LEU A 918 -8.35 44.13 -24.28
CA LEU A 918 -7.36 43.62 -23.33
C LEU A 918 -6.02 43.47 -24.05
N LEU A 919 -4.94 43.96 -23.43
CA LEU A 919 -3.60 43.94 -24.01
C LEU A 919 -2.70 42.90 -23.35
N HIS A 920 -2.05 42.08 -24.16
CA HIS A 920 -1.10 41.07 -23.70
C HIS A 920 0.18 41.07 -24.54
N SER A 921 1.29 40.62 -23.95
CA SER A 921 2.62 40.53 -24.58
C SER A 921 3.16 39.11 -24.42
N ASP A 922 3.83 38.57 -25.44
CA ASP A 922 4.55 37.29 -25.36
C ASP A 922 5.89 37.38 -24.57
N ARG A 923 6.34 38.62 -24.31
CA ARG A 923 7.52 38.99 -23.51
C ARG A 923 7.15 40.01 -22.42
N PRO A 924 6.37 39.63 -21.38
CA PRO A 924 6.06 40.52 -20.27
C PRO A 924 7.30 40.89 -19.43
N ASP A 925 8.38 40.13 -19.57
CA ASP A 925 9.70 40.41 -19.00
C ASP A 925 10.37 41.63 -19.65
N LEU A 926 10.11 41.87 -20.94
CA LEU A 926 10.70 42.97 -21.70
C LEU A 926 9.73 44.13 -21.94
N LEU A 927 8.43 43.88 -22.01
CA LEU A 927 7.42 44.88 -22.34
C LEU A 927 6.24 44.82 -21.36
N GLN A 928 5.96 45.95 -20.72
CA GLN A 928 4.79 46.17 -19.89
C GLN A 928 3.92 47.28 -20.48
N PHE A 929 2.60 47.13 -20.39
CA PHE A 929 1.67 48.19 -20.78
C PHE A 929 1.46 49.17 -19.62
N LYS A 930 1.23 50.45 -19.93
CA LYS A 930 0.77 51.42 -18.92
C LYS A 930 -0.62 51.09 -18.42
N GLU A 931 -1.46 50.62 -19.33
CA GLU A 931 -2.84 50.18 -19.11
C GLU A 931 -2.99 48.82 -19.79
N ASP A 932 -3.46 47.81 -19.06
CA ASP A 932 -3.66 46.44 -19.54
C ASP A 932 -4.99 46.25 -20.27
N ARG A 933 -5.88 47.26 -20.18
CA ARG A 933 -7.20 47.28 -20.80
C ARG A 933 -7.59 48.70 -21.15
N PHE A 934 -8.37 48.87 -22.22
CA PHE A 934 -8.87 50.19 -22.62
C PHE A 934 -10.21 50.05 -23.35
N GLN A 935 -11.06 51.07 -23.25
CA GLN A 935 -12.36 51.14 -23.93
C GLN A 935 -12.36 52.32 -24.89
N VAL A 936 -12.82 52.09 -26.13
CA VAL A 936 -12.73 53.07 -27.23
C VAL A 936 -14.03 53.06 -28.02
N GLY A 937 -14.55 54.23 -28.41
CA GLY A 937 -15.73 54.37 -29.26
C GLY A 937 -15.52 53.78 -30.66
N GLY A 938 -16.59 53.61 -31.42
CA GLY A 938 -16.47 53.07 -32.78
C GLY A 938 -15.75 54.04 -33.71
N GLY A 939 -14.74 53.56 -34.46
CA GLY A 939 -13.90 54.39 -35.33
C GLY A 939 -12.92 55.33 -34.61
N GLU A 940 -12.94 55.39 -33.28
CA GLU A 940 -12.04 56.25 -32.50
C GLU A 940 -10.62 55.64 -32.39
N VAL A 941 -9.63 56.52 -32.23
CA VAL A 941 -8.21 56.17 -32.08
C VAL A 941 -7.78 56.30 -30.62
N HIS A 942 -7.09 55.30 -30.10
CA HIS A 942 -6.53 55.26 -28.75
C HIS A 942 -5.02 55.05 -28.77
N THR A 943 -4.33 55.62 -27.78
CA THR A 943 -2.87 55.57 -27.70
C THR A 943 -2.42 54.61 -26.61
N ILE A 944 -1.90 53.46 -27.00
CA ILE A 944 -1.40 52.42 -26.10
C ILE A 944 0.00 52.83 -25.60
N GLY A 945 0.16 52.93 -24.28
CA GLY A 945 1.44 53.19 -23.63
C GLY A 945 2.26 51.92 -23.40
N LEU A 946 3.49 51.90 -23.91
CA LEU A 946 4.44 50.79 -23.82
C LEU A 946 5.62 51.16 -22.91
N ARG A 947 6.04 50.27 -22.02
CA ARG A 947 7.23 50.41 -21.17
C ARG A 947 8.16 49.22 -21.36
N PHE A 948 9.36 49.47 -21.87
CA PHE A 948 10.38 48.47 -22.11
C PHE A 948 11.36 48.35 -20.94
N ALA A 949 11.72 47.13 -20.57
CA ALA A 949 12.72 46.85 -19.56
C ALA A 949 14.13 47.28 -20.04
N PRO A 950 15.00 47.79 -19.15
CA PRO A 950 16.35 48.17 -19.51
C PRO A 950 17.21 46.94 -19.85
N SER A 951 18.08 47.05 -20.84
CA SER A 951 19.05 46.02 -21.23
C SER A 951 20.49 46.53 -21.07
N GLN A 952 21.40 45.64 -20.66
CA GLN A 952 22.84 45.91 -20.52
C GLN A 952 23.63 45.50 -21.78
N SER A 953 23.01 44.74 -22.68
CA SER A 953 23.60 44.30 -23.95
C SER A 953 22.75 44.82 -25.10
N GLY A 954 23.40 45.33 -26.16
CA GLY A 954 22.74 45.66 -27.41
C GLY A 954 22.19 44.41 -28.11
N GLY A 955 21.12 44.57 -28.88
CA GLY A 955 20.48 43.46 -29.59
C GLY A 955 19.09 43.78 -30.11
N SER A 956 18.62 43.01 -31.09
CA SER A 956 17.25 43.11 -31.62
C SER A 956 16.39 41.97 -31.07
N THR A 957 15.14 42.27 -30.72
CA THR A 957 14.15 41.27 -30.29
C THR A 957 12.76 41.64 -30.80
N GLU A 958 12.05 40.65 -31.30
CA GLU A 958 10.64 40.78 -31.68
C GLU A 958 9.74 40.45 -30.49
N ILE A 959 8.74 41.29 -30.25
CA ILE A 959 7.73 41.13 -29.20
C ILE A 959 6.35 41.17 -29.86
N SER A 960 5.53 40.16 -29.63
CA SER A 960 4.15 40.13 -30.11
C SER A 960 3.22 40.74 -29.07
N VAL A 961 2.43 41.73 -29.48
CA VAL A 961 1.37 42.36 -28.68
C VAL A 961 0.02 41.90 -29.21
N TYR A 962 -0.79 41.32 -28.33
CA TYR A 962 -2.12 40.81 -28.65
C TYR A 962 -3.18 41.77 -28.14
N VAL A 963 -4.05 42.22 -29.03
CA VAL A 963 -5.27 42.98 -28.70
C VAL A 963 -6.43 41.99 -28.68
N ASN A 964 -6.90 41.67 -27.49
CA ASN A 964 -7.94 40.68 -27.28
C ASN A 964 -9.26 41.35 -26.87
N ASN A 965 -10.39 40.72 -27.19
CA ASN A 965 -11.68 41.11 -26.65
C ASN A 965 -11.90 40.53 -25.24
N PRO A 966 -13.01 40.87 -24.53
CA PRO A 966 -13.28 40.38 -23.18
C PRO A 966 -13.44 38.85 -23.08
N ASP A 967 -13.77 38.19 -24.19
CA ASP A 967 -13.83 36.72 -24.30
C ASP A 967 -12.45 36.08 -24.57
N GLU A 968 -11.37 36.88 -24.53
CA GLU A 968 -9.98 36.48 -24.76
C GLU A 968 -9.72 35.92 -26.18
N ARG A 969 -10.53 36.32 -27.17
CA ARG A 969 -10.22 36.12 -28.59
C ARG A 969 -9.36 37.27 -29.10
N THR A 970 -8.35 36.95 -29.90
CA THR A 970 -7.46 37.94 -30.51
C THR A 970 -8.16 38.61 -31.68
N GLU A 971 -8.24 39.93 -31.63
CA GLU A 971 -8.80 40.80 -32.66
C GLU A 971 -7.68 41.27 -33.60
N GLU A 972 -6.57 41.77 -33.03
CA GLU A 972 -5.38 42.16 -33.78
C GLU A 972 -4.10 41.71 -33.07
N THR A 973 -3.06 41.44 -33.84
CA THR A 973 -1.72 41.15 -33.32
C THR A 973 -0.71 42.12 -33.91
N PHE A 974 0.06 42.79 -33.05
CA PHE A 974 1.15 43.67 -33.45
C PHE A 974 2.50 43.03 -33.20
N CYS A 975 3.44 43.22 -34.12
CA CYS A 975 4.84 42.84 -33.94
C CYS A 975 5.68 44.09 -33.63
N LEU A 976 6.32 44.13 -32.47
CA LEU A 976 7.26 45.18 -32.09
C LEU A 976 8.68 44.66 -32.26
N LYS A 977 9.40 45.18 -33.25
CA LYS A 977 10.82 44.90 -33.44
C LYS A 977 11.62 45.91 -32.62
N VAL A 978 12.08 45.47 -31.46
CA VAL A 978 12.77 46.30 -30.47
C VAL A 978 14.27 46.19 -30.68
N ASN A 979 14.91 47.31 -31.00
CA ASN A 979 16.36 47.41 -31.09
C ASN A 979 16.90 48.11 -29.84
N TYR A 980 17.67 47.36 -29.05
CA TYR A 980 18.47 47.90 -27.96
C TYR A 980 19.80 48.39 -28.54
N SER A 981 19.94 49.71 -28.68
CA SER A 981 21.12 50.39 -29.24
C SER A 981 21.61 51.52 -28.35
#